data_AF-A0A7V5C801-F1
#
_entry.id   AF-A0A7V5C801-F1
#
_cell.length_a   1.000
_cell.length_b   1.000
_cell.length_c   1.000
_cell.angle_alpha   90.00
_cell.angle_beta   90.00
_cell.angle_gamma   90.00
#
_symmetry.space_group_name_H-M   'P 1'
#
loop_
_entity.id
_entity.type
_entity.pdbx_description
1 polymer ?
#
loop_
_entity_poly.entity_id
_entity_poly.type
_entity_poly.pdbx_seq_one_letter_code
_entity_poly.pdbx_strand_id
1 'polypeptide(L)'
;MYSRYCSFPVGSVETIICPVITSITTEEVLPGETFTINGRDFNDVKNVKVGDEYVDFSVESSTRISATAGEKSGKVTVVTDKCEATSTQDIPVPGAGFIYYDIAGNEIDSGDQNLIEKNAVKRVDKRQRKTDYALEIGHDFSESGLSSGYMENFGNPNPEDGKHWIQSGEEVMIRVDTMVYEPTRDTRHITKGYILSLESSGTFKEQEKSFSGDLEDEREFTLTLDGPKKVFFLWKTEYSFQVMSMPAAMGDNLSPESGTYWYDIGEDVTSSAKDGCLKIEGYRDSISALIETVVADETTISGIPAQEKTYTIDRPVQITWQYEAHNYEETVIIGNSVTLSNVPKSVLDRADIKSEPVRPTSTDPSQAEQGAEELHYWSVSDKKLFPLIGGRTFQVEWKNKSGEKCEQKLITTIHTEWPDPPHYVHVAETPPVPLDPYGNDKFAFKSLKYSSNEAQVSPALEFTSSKAGKSTLLFTKVSSGVATGDMNAEPAYVRVVDTRTWTTDKETASAEIGKELTSEHHDKRDPYANASPHTGYLFHEHARYNVNVYDRATLQGQIFPVNRQFTPEINDDLVVIWYRFTDHIFWPWKPVHYECQWPGNTKRVVIASREGSECKGADGIYQTWPDRDGEEKNYLDPARYKDVMIYQQPDPTLPGYNPNEEHAVATASFRHGDMPSPPVAAFGLRDDLNITAQDETHTSENYVLLQYYDLKASNHEMEVFDIVKRDYANGYKFEYEMKAGDLLTAPYPLNKVIGAAPPSEICGRNGDPAKNCYWEDHKGQSWAVSGDAHLFAYFWYPLAPEFWYEKDHNGNDASEEPGDPIPWLPDGIVTSGSGFPTDMNGKARAVQVRYNTKWPEEVPVLKAGETVTFAGGEYRADHPQTRQGLPMVLGWAAGQVIFDDLNPKMEKGKVFDDYLVRLVQTLEERTVDLPVDDMPEELQPAAGRVTSVGGRWYFKELHTGLKTRVFYDPLMARKDPETGEVVSIGKLGILGFVNGKTLGDDDLTAS
;
A
#
# COMPACT_ATOMS: atom_id res chain seq x y z
N MET A 1 50.38 -56.64 162.70
CA MET A 1 51.80 -56.31 162.40
C MET A 1 51.82 -54.84 162.00
N TYR A 2 52.28 -53.95 162.91
CA TYR A 2 52.44 -52.47 162.81
C TYR A 2 51.15 -51.64 162.44
N SER A 3 50.83 -50.45 162.96
CA SER A 3 51.47 -49.49 163.87
C SER A 3 50.53 -48.28 164.13
N ARG A 4 50.44 -47.85 165.41
CA ARG A 4 50.45 -46.46 165.95
C ARG A 4 49.28 -45.43 165.76
N TYR A 5 48.80 -45.00 166.94
CA TYR A 5 48.57 -43.64 167.49
C TYR A 5 47.32 -42.77 167.18
N CYS A 6 46.67 -42.35 168.30
CA CYS A 6 46.01 -41.05 168.64
C CYS A 6 44.76 -40.59 167.85
N SER A 7 43.76 -39.83 168.35
CA SER A 7 43.17 -39.44 169.66
C SER A 7 42.01 -38.43 169.39
N PHE A 8 40.89 -38.45 170.15
CA PHE A 8 39.81 -37.40 170.32
C PHE A 8 38.92 -36.97 169.10
N PRO A 9 37.80 -36.21 169.25
CA PRO A 9 36.70 -36.14 170.25
C PRO A 9 35.26 -36.08 169.61
N VAL A 10 34.24 -35.77 170.43
CA VAL A 10 32.76 -35.75 170.26
C VAL A 10 32.21 -34.72 169.22
N GLY A 11 31.07 -35.03 168.56
CA GLY A 11 30.28 -34.08 167.74
C GLY A 11 28.81 -34.50 167.49
N SER A 12 27.91 -33.51 167.48
CA SER A 12 26.42 -33.53 167.42
C SER A 12 25.80 -33.87 166.06
N VAL A 13 24.62 -34.53 166.05
CA VAL A 13 23.82 -34.81 164.84
C VAL A 13 22.70 -33.77 164.70
N GLU A 14 22.73 -32.98 163.62
CA GLU A 14 21.70 -32.00 163.24
C GLU A 14 20.65 -32.67 162.32
N THR A 15 19.35 -32.61 162.63
CA THR A 15 18.27 -33.22 161.84
C THR A 15 17.85 -32.30 160.67
N ILE A 16 17.99 -32.77 159.43
CA ILE A 16 17.65 -32.04 158.19
C ILE A 16 16.15 -32.23 157.86
N ILE A 17 15.39 -31.13 157.66
CA ILE A 17 13.98 -31.15 157.22
C ILE A 17 13.93 -30.73 155.74
N CYS A 18 13.31 -31.55 154.89
CA CYS A 18 13.22 -31.33 153.44
C CYS A 18 11.82 -30.90 153.00
N PRO A 19 11.71 -30.06 151.96
CA PRO A 19 10.41 -29.64 151.42
C PRO A 19 9.62 -30.85 150.92
N VAL A 20 8.28 -30.80 150.97
CA VAL A 20 7.41 -31.86 150.42
C VAL A 20 6.29 -31.22 149.59
N ILE A 21 6.18 -31.61 148.33
CA ILE A 21 5.08 -31.19 147.44
C ILE A 21 3.90 -32.15 147.60
N THR A 22 2.72 -31.63 147.88
CA THR A 22 1.48 -32.41 148.03
C THR A 22 0.59 -32.36 146.79
N SER A 23 0.53 -31.24 146.05
CA SER A 23 -0.24 -31.15 144.80
C SER A 23 0.13 -29.93 143.94
N ILE A 24 -0.30 -29.96 142.67
CA ILE A 24 -0.26 -28.83 141.73
C ILE A 24 -1.68 -28.58 141.20
N THR A 25 -2.04 -27.32 140.91
CA THR A 25 -3.45 -26.93 140.66
C THR A 25 -3.98 -27.07 139.22
N THR A 26 -3.18 -27.37 138.19
CA THR A 26 -3.67 -27.46 136.80
C THR A 26 -3.21 -28.74 136.08
N GLU A 27 -4.00 -29.20 135.10
CA GLU A 27 -3.73 -30.39 134.28
C GLU A 27 -3.07 -30.08 132.92
N GLU A 28 -3.19 -28.86 132.39
CA GLU A 28 -2.48 -28.34 131.20
C GLU A 28 -2.34 -26.83 131.33
N VAL A 29 -1.25 -26.24 130.80
CA VAL A 29 -1.02 -24.80 130.93
C VAL A 29 -0.21 -24.27 129.75
N LEU A 30 -0.56 -23.09 129.23
CA LEU A 30 0.17 -22.49 128.11
C LEU A 30 1.42 -21.74 128.59
N PRO A 31 2.45 -21.57 127.74
CA PRO A 31 3.63 -20.80 128.11
C PRO A 31 3.25 -19.37 128.52
N GLY A 32 3.67 -18.96 129.72
CA GLY A 32 3.39 -17.63 130.30
C GLY A 32 2.21 -17.58 131.29
N GLU A 33 1.47 -18.67 131.49
CA GLU A 33 0.39 -18.75 132.49
C GLU A 33 0.89 -19.27 133.86
N THR A 34 0.32 -18.79 134.98
CA THR A 34 0.73 -19.18 136.35
C THR A 34 -0.04 -20.39 136.89
N PHE A 35 0.66 -21.31 137.55
CA PHE A 35 0.10 -22.44 138.30
C PHE A 35 0.63 -22.49 139.74
N THR A 36 -0.12 -23.12 140.65
CA THR A 36 0.22 -23.17 142.08
C THR A 36 0.74 -24.55 142.48
N ILE A 37 1.75 -24.58 143.35
CA ILE A 37 2.35 -25.74 144.00
C ILE A 37 2.03 -25.70 145.50
N ASN A 38 1.38 -26.73 146.02
CA ASN A 38 1.04 -26.86 147.45
C ASN A 38 1.94 -27.92 148.11
N GLY A 39 2.26 -27.75 149.39
CA GLY A 39 3.17 -28.63 150.11
C GLY A 39 3.41 -28.25 151.57
N ARG A 40 4.59 -28.59 152.11
CA ARG A 40 5.05 -28.18 153.45
C ARG A 40 6.57 -28.02 153.48
N ASP A 41 7.05 -27.28 154.46
CA ASP A 41 8.46 -26.97 154.73
C ASP A 41 9.14 -26.14 153.62
N PHE A 42 8.40 -25.20 153.00
CA PHE A 42 8.86 -24.34 151.90
C PHE A 42 9.54 -23.03 152.33
N ASN A 43 9.97 -22.91 153.59
CA ASN A 43 10.47 -21.63 154.12
C ASN A 43 11.76 -21.13 153.47
N ASP A 44 12.59 -22.03 152.91
CA ASP A 44 13.92 -21.74 152.38
C ASP A 44 14.09 -22.15 150.91
N VAL A 45 13.04 -22.04 150.09
CA VAL A 45 13.08 -22.42 148.67
C VAL A 45 13.90 -21.43 147.85
N LYS A 46 14.83 -21.97 147.04
CA LYS A 46 15.70 -21.19 146.15
C LYS A 46 15.25 -21.20 144.71
N ASN A 47 14.72 -22.33 144.22
CA ASN A 47 14.36 -22.51 142.82
C ASN A 47 13.14 -23.42 142.66
N VAL A 48 12.36 -23.16 141.62
CA VAL A 48 11.34 -24.08 141.11
C VAL A 48 11.65 -24.39 139.65
N LYS A 49 11.49 -25.66 139.26
CA LYS A 49 11.66 -26.14 137.87
C LYS A 49 10.40 -26.81 137.36
N VAL A 50 10.12 -26.75 136.07
CA VAL A 50 9.17 -27.61 135.35
C VAL A 50 9.96 -28.42 134.32
N GLY A 51 9.97 -29.74 134.49
CA GLY A 51 10.95 -30.60 133.84
C GLY A 51 12.37 -30.17 134.21
N ASP A 52 13.15 -29.76 133.21
CA ASP A 52 14.51 -29.24 133.39
C ASP A 52 14.58 -27.70 133.34
N GLU A 53 13.46 -27.02 133.07
CA GLU A 53 13.39 -25.57 132.92
C GLU A 53 13.16 -24.89 134.27
N TYR A 54 14.03 -23.94 134.63
CA TYR A 54 13.79 -23.09 135.80
C TYR A 54 12.66 -22.12 135.49
N VAL A 55 11.68 -22.06 136.38
CA VAL A 55 10.51 -21.18 136.23
C VAL A 55 10.51 -20.12 137.31
N ASP A 56 9.99 -18.94 136.96
CA ASP A 56 9.75 -17.89 137.93
C ASP A 56 8.72 -18.34 138.96
N PHE A 57 9.02 -18.12 140.24
CA PHE A 57 8.15 -18.52 141.33
C PHE A 57 8.21 -17.55 142.52
N SER A 58 7.15 -17.54 143.33
CA SER A 58 7.08 -16.83 144.60
C SER A 58 6.59 -17.76 145.71
N VAL A 59 7.34 -17.85 146.81
CA VAL A 59 6.91 -18.58 148.01
C VAL A 59 5.85 -17.75 148.73
N GLU A 60 4.63 -18.26 148.77
CA GLU A 60 3.52 -17.56 149.43
C GLU A 60 3.47 -17.87 150.92
N SER A 61 3.82 -19.09 151.32
CA SER A 61 3.90 -19.52 152.72
C SER A 61 4.76 -20.76 152.88
N SER A 62 4.99 -21.20 154.12
CA SER A 62 5.65 -22.47 154.44
C SER A 62 5.01 -23.71 153.79
N THR A 63 3.82 -23.58 153.19
CA THR A 63 3.05 -24.67 152.56
C THR A 63 2.61 -24.39 151.12
N ARG A 64 2.97 -23.26 150.50
CA ARG A 64 2.48 -22.91 149.15
C ARG A 64 3.42 -22.01 148.33
N ILE A 65 3.52 -22.28 147.03
CA ILE A 65 4.31 -21.55 146.03
C ILE A 65 3.43 -21.30 144.79
N SER A 66 3.55 -20.14 144.16
CA SER A 66 3.01 -19.87 142.82
C SER A 66 4.15 -19.79 141.80
N ALA A 67 4.01 -20.41 140.63
CA ALA A 67 5.04 -20.47 139.58
C ALA A 67 4.45 -20.25 138.18
N THR A 68 5.22 -19.68 137.24
CA THR A 68 4.77 -19.40 135.87
C THR A 68 5.33 -20.43 134.90
N ALA A 69 4.50 -21.02 134.05
CA ALA A 69 4.96 -22.06 133.13
C ALA A 69 5.79 -21.51 131.98
N GLY A 70 6.92 -22.16 131.73
CA GLY A 70 7.77 -21.94 130.56
C GLY A 70 7.28 -22.70 129.33
N GLU A 71 8.16 -22.90 128.36
CA GLU A 71 7.82 -23.61 127.12
C GLU A 71 7.89 -25.14 127.26
N LYS A 72 8.46 -25.66 128.36
CA LYS A 72 8.62 -27.10 128.55
C LYS A 72 7.52 -27.72 129.40
N SER A 73 7.09 -28.90 128.94
CA SER A 73 6.31 -29.82 129.75
C SER A 73 7.20 -30.58 130.74
N GLY A 74 6.71 -30.87 131.95
CA GLY A 74 7.38 -31.81 132.86
C GLY A 74 7.03 -31.66 134.35
N LYS A 75 7.68 -32.48 135.20
CA LYS A 75 7.46 -32.51 136.65
C LYS A 75 7.95 -31.24 137.31
N VAL A 76 7.27 -30.81 138.36
CA VAL A 76 7.64 -29.60 139.07
C VAL A 76 8.55 -29.93 140.24
N THR A 77 9.76 -29.38 140.26
CA THR A 77 10.74 -29.60 141.34
C THR A 77 10.96 -28.32 142.13
N VAL A 78 10.80 -28.39 143.45
CA VAL A 78 11.04 -27.31 144.42
C VAL A 78 12.34 -27.60 145.17
N VAL A 79 13.33 -26.71 145.06
CA VAL A 79 14.70 -26.91 145.55
C VAL A 79 15.01 -25.95 146.72
N THR A 80 15.55 -26.47 147.82
CA THR A 80 16.07 -25.70 148.97
C THR A 80 17.59 -25.93 149.13
N ASP A 81 18.26 -25.15 150.00
CA ASP A 81 19.72 -25.23 150.20
C ASP A 81 20.23 -26.60 150.69
N LYS A 82 19.36 -27.42 151.30
CA LYS A 82 19.76 -28.70 151.91
C LYS A 82 19.22 -29.93 151.17
N CYS A 83 18.13 -29.79 150.41
CA CYS A 83 17.48 -30.86 149.64
C CYS A 83 16.36 -30.34 148.72
N GLU A 84 15.85 -31.20 147.84
CA GLU A 84 14.79 -30.89 146.87
C GLU A 84 13.63 -31.88 146.94
N ALA A 85 12.47 -31.48 146.42
CA ALA A 85 11.31 -32.34 146.22
C ALA A 85 10.69 -32.12 144.84
N THR A 86 10.34 -33.21 144.16
CA THR A 86 9.73 -33.22 142.83
C THR A 86 8.30 -33.74 142.91
N SER A 87 7.38 -33.10 142.19
CA SER A 87 6.00 -33.54 142.07
C SER A 87 5.92 -34.91 141.40
N THR A 88 4.83 -35.64 141.65
CA THR A 88 4.58 -36.90 140.95
C THR A 88 3.97 -36.71 139.57
N GLN A 89 3.23 -35.61 139.36
CA GLN A 89 2.54 -35.24 138.12
C GLN A 89 3.36 -34.24 137.28
N ASP A 90 3.37 -34.46 135.95
CA ASP A 90 3.88 -33.52 134.94
C ASP A 90 2.85 -32.43 134.63
N ILE A 91 3.31 -31.23 134.26
CA ILE A 91 2.47 -30.22 133.60
C ILE A 91 2.79 -30.21 132.09
N PRO A 92 1.82 -30.48 131.19
CA PRO A 92 2.00 -30.47 129.74
C PRO A 92 1.79 -29.08 129.07
N VAL A 93 2.50 -28.87 127.93
CA VAL A 93 2.57 -27.67 127.06
C VAL A 93 2.65 -28.09 125.55
N PRO A 94 1.78 -27.64 124.60
CA PRO A 94 1.75 -28.09 123.18
C PRO A 94 2.87 -27.59 122.20
N GLY A 95 3.25 -28.39 121.19
CA GLY A 95 4.33 -28.13 120.18
C GLY A 95 3.94 -27.35 118.90
N ALA A 96 4.91 -26.97 118.04
CA ALA A 96 4.70 -26.17 116.80
C ALA A 96 4.39 -27.02 115.54
N GLY A 97 3.55 -26.52 114.60
CA GLY A 97 3.27 -27.15 113.28
C GLY A 97 1.81 -27.00 112.80
N PHE A 98 1.47 -27.59 111.65
CA PHE A 98 0.10 -27.65 111.12
C PHE A 98 -0.49 -29.07 111.24
N ILE A 99 -1.82 -29.14 111.29
CA ILE A 99 -2.61 -30.37 111.07
C ILE A 99 -3.23 -30.28 109.69
N TYR A 100 -3.01 -31.27 108.83
CA TYR A 100 -3.52 -31.29 107.46
C TYR A 100 -4.77 -32.15 107.35
N TYR A 101 -5.68 -31.77 106.45
CA TYR A 101 -6.93 -32.48 106.21
C TYR A 101 -7.13 -32.73 104.73
N ASP A 102 -7.66 -33.91 104.42
CA ASP A 102 -8.18 -34.24 103.10
C ASP A 102 -9.53 -33.56 102.84
N ILE A 103 -10.03 -33.70 101.61
CA ILE A 103 -11.31 -33.11 101.19
C ILE A 103 -12.52 -33.66 101.96
N ALA A 104 -12.44 -34.90 102.45
CA ALA A 104 -13.47 -35.52 103.27
C ALA A 104 -13.39 -35.09 104.75
N GLY A 105 -12.40 -34.29 105.12
CA GLY A 105 -12.18 -33.77 106.47
C GLY A 105 -11.40 -34.71 107.39
N ASN A 106 -10.80 -35.79 106.86
CA ASN A 106 -9.94 -36.66 107.64
C ASN A 106 -8.56 -36.04 107.82
N GLU A 107 -7.99 -36.19 109.00
CA GLU A 107 -6.62 -35.77 109.27
C GLU A 107 -5.62 -36.61 108.46
N ILE A 108 -4.73 -35.93 107.74
CA ILE A 108 -3.65 -36.53 106.99
C ILE A 108 -2.41 -36.57 107.88
N ASP A 109 -1.68 -37.69 107.83
CA ASP A 109 -0.43 -37.85 108.56
C ASP A 109 0.56 -36.74 108.17
N SER A 110 0.86 -35.88 109.15
CA SER A 110 1.79 -34.76 108.99
C SER A 110 3.24 -35.16 108.69
N GLY A 111 3.58 -36.46 108.72
CA GLY A 111 4.90 -37.00 108.38
C GLY A 111 5.10 -37.40 106.91
N ASP A 112 4.05 -37.49 106.08
CA ASP A 112 4.14 -37.90 104.66
C ASP A 112 3.90 -36.70 103.71
N GLN A 113 4.99 -36.09 103.27
CA GLN A 113 4.96 -34.91 102.39
C GLN A 113 4.26 -35.17 101.06
N ASN A 114 4.38 -36.38 100.47
CA ASN A 114 3.74 -36.72 99.20
C ASN A 114 2.22 -36.82 99.35
N LEU A 115 1.75 -37.37 100.48
CA LEU A 115 0.33 -37.44 100.77
C LEU A 115 -0.27 -36.05 101.00
N ILE A 116 0.48 -35.16 101.65
CA ILE A 116 0.08 -33.76 101.85
C ILE A 116 -0.03 -33.03 100.51
N GLU A 117 1.01 -33.09 99.68
CA GLU A 117 1.02 -32.43 98.37
C GLU A 117 -0.09 -32.94 97.47
N LYS A 118 -0.42 -34.23 97.52
CA LYS A 118 -1.47 -34.81 96.67
C LYS A 118 -2.89 -34.59 97.21
N ASN A 119 -3.12 -34.82 98.51
CA ASN A 119 -4.48 -34.97 99.05
C ASN A 119 -4.89 -33.87 100.02
N ALA A 120 -3.95 -33.13 100.61
CA ALA A 120 -4.31 -32.09 101.57
C ALA A 120 -4.95 -30.91 100.86
N VAL A 121 -6.06 -30.45 101.43
CA VAL A 121 -6.83 -29.31 100.92
C VAL A 121 -7.13 -28.28 102.01
N LYS A 122 -6.91 -28.62 103.28
CA LYS A 122 -7.08 -27.72 104.42
C LYS A 122 -5.95 -27.98 105.42
N ARG A 123 -5.45 -26.93 106.07
CA ARG A 123 -4.50 -27.06 107.19
C ARG A 123 -4.86 -26.12 108.34
N VAL A 124 -4.59 -26.55 109.57
CA VAL A 124 -4.88 -25.79 110.80
C VAL A 124 -3.62 -25.65 111.65
N ASP A 125 -3.28 -24.42 112.05
CA ASP A 125 -2.12 -24.14 112.89
C ASP A 125 -2.34 -24.67 114.33
N LYS A 126 -1.42 -25.50 114.84
CA LYS A 126 -1.52 -26.16 116.15
C LYS A 126 -1.50 -25.18 117.34
N ARG A 127 -0.86 -24.00 117.17
CA ARG A 127 -0.69 -22.99 118.23
C ARG A 127 -1.66 -21.82 118.09
N GLN A 128 -1.89 -21.34 116.87
CA GLN A 128 -2.75 -20.18 116.60
C GLN A 128 -4.21 -20.57 116.30
N ARG A 129 -4.48 -21.85 115.99
CA ARG A 129 -5.80 -22.37 115.59
C ARG A 129 -6.40 -21.67 114.36
N LYS A 130 -5.57 -21.07 113.50
CA LYS A 130 -5.97 -20.48 112.20
C LYS A 130 -6.07 -21.56 111.12
N THR A 131 -6.98 -21.36 110.15
CA THR A 131 -7.26 -22.31 109.05
C THR A 131 -6.84 -21.71 107.71
N ASP A 132 -6.10 -22.50 106.93
CA ASP A 132 -5.79 -22.21 105.53
C ASP A 132 -6.44 -23.27 104.62
N TYR A 133 -6.86 -22.84 103.43
CA TYR A 133 -7.38 -23.72 102.38
C TYR A 133 -6.40 -23.76 101.20
N ALA A 134 -6.41 -24.87 100.46
CA ALA A 134 -5.66 -25.02 99.23
C ALA A 134 -6.41 -24.40 98.05
N LEU A 135 -5.72 -23.55 97.29
CA LEU A 135 -6.08 -23.12 95.95
C LEU A 135 -5.12 -23.78 94.96
N GLU A 136 -5.65 -24.60 94.06
CA GLU A 136 -4.84 -25.26 93.02
C GLU A 136 -5.11 -24.59 91.67
N ILE A 137 -4.06 -24.05 91.05
CA ILE A 137 -4.09 -23.54 89.69
C ILE A 137 -3.57 -24.64 88.76
N GLY A 138 -4.19 -24.76 87.60
CA GLY A 138 -3.89 -25.80 86.61
C GLY A 138 -4.32 -25.41 85.20
N HIS A 139 -4.00 -26.27 84.24
CA HIS A 139 -4.40 -26.13 82.85
C HIS A 139 -5.03 -27.43 82.33
N ASP A 140 -6.04 -27.28 81.48
CA ASP A 140 -6.69 -28.36 80.76
C ASP A 140 -6.48 -28.18 79.25
N PHE A 141 -5.76 -29.14 78.67
CA PHE A 141 -5.42 -29.21 77.25
C PHE A 141 -6.21 -30.32 76.53
N SER A 142 -7.26 -30.85 77.12
CA SER A 142 -8.03 -31.98 76.55
C SER A 142 -8.63 -31.68 75.17
N GLU A 143 -8.96 -30.40 74.87
CA GLU A 143 -9.37 -29.95 73.54
C GLU A 143 -8.20 -29.58 72.61
N SER A 144 -6.99 -29.47 73.15
CA SER A 144 -5.78 -29.15 72.39
C SER A 144 -5.12 -30.43 71.89
N GLY A 145 -5.35 -30.74 70.61
CA GLY A 145 -4.62 -31.80 69.93
C GLY A 145 -3.12 -31.50 69.90
N LEU A 146 -2.33 -32.25 70.65
CA LEU A 146 -0.85 -32.31 70.57
C LEU A 146 -0.08 -31.10 71.12
N SER A 147 -0.15 -30.83 72.43
CA SER A 147 0.90 -30.03 73.11
C SER A 147 2.24 -30.78 73.12
N SER A 148 3.31 -30.08 72.74
CA SER A 148 4.69 -30.58 72.54
C SER A 148 5.51 -30.77 73.82
N GLY A 149 4.88 -30.70 74.99
CA GLY A 149 5.56 -30.84 76.28
C GLY A 149 6.07 -29.52 76.88
N TYR A 150 5.68 -28.37 76.31
CA TYR A 150 5.75 -27.07 76.98
C TYR A 150 4.52 -26.92 77.89
N MET A 151 4.62 -27.37 79.15
CA MET A 151 3.48 -27.38 80.08
C MET A 151 3.74 -26.65 81.40
N GLU A 152 4.96 -26.18 81.66
CA GLU A 152 5.27 -25.45 82.90
C GLU A 152 4.89 -23.96 82.72
N ASN A 153 3.96 -23.46 83.54
CA ASN A 153 3.46 -22.07 83.54
C ASN A 153 2.88 -21.57 82.20
N PHE A 154 1.99 -22.34 81.59
CA PHE A 154 1.37 -22.01 80.31
C PHE A 154 0.40 -20.81 80.43
N GLY A 155 0.64 -19.73 79.68
CA GLY A 155 -0.15 -18.50 79.80
C GLY A 155 0.12 -17.71 81.08
N ASN A 156 1.31 -17.89 81.69
CA ASN A 156 1.80 -17.12 82.85
C ASN A 156 0.73 -16.86 83.94
N PRO A 157 0.08 -17.90 84.48
CA PRO A 157 -0.98 -17.70 85.47
C PRO A 157 -0.43 -17.05 86.74
N ASN A 158 -1.23 -16.20 87.39
CA ASN A 158 -0.93 -15.65 88.71
C ASN A 158 -2.17 -15.82 89.63
N PRO A 159 -2.09 -16.57 90.75
CA PRO A 159 -0.94 -17.33 91.24
C PRO A 159 -0.41 -18.36 90.24
N GLU A 160 0.89 -18.67 90.32
CA GLU A 160 1.58 -19.61 89.42
C GLU A 160 0.91 -20.99 89.42
N ASP A 161 1.20 -21.81 88.40
CA ASP A 161 0.65 -23.17 88.31
C ASP A 161 1.02 -24.01 89.56
N GLY A 162 0.05 -24.77 90.09
CA GLY A 162 0.23 -25.60 91.27
C GLY A 162 -0.57 -25.18 92.51
N LYS A 163 -0.19 -25.74 93.68
CA LYS A 163 -0.97 -25.66 94.92
C LYS A 163 -0.47 -24.55 95.85
N HIS A 164 -1.38 -23.65 96.21
CA HIS A 164 -1.14 -22.51 97.09
C HIS A 164 -1.98 -22.59 98.35
N TRP A 165 -1.39 -22.26 99.50
CA TRP A 165 -2.09 -22.25 100.79
C TRP A 165 -2.43 -20.82 101.20
N ILE A 166 -3.73 -20.53 101.32
CA ILE A 166 -4.24 -19.18 101.54
C ILE A 166 -5.17 -19.20 102.75
N GLN A 167 -5.18 -18.11 103.52
CA GLN A 167 -5.93 -18.06 104.77
C GLN A 167 -7.44 -18.05 104.49
N SER A 168 -8.22 -18.74 105.31
CA SER A 168 -9.68 -18.77 105.20
C SER A 168 -10.28 -17.36 105.22
N GLY A 169 -11.07 -17.03 104.20
CA GLY A 169 -11.76 -15.75 104.03
C GLY A 169 -10.99 -14.69 103.24
N GLU A 170 -9.79 -14.99 102.74
CA GLU A 170 -8.98 -14.08 101.92
C GLU A 170 -9.44 -14.06 100.46
N GLU A 171 -9.33 -12.93 99.77
CA GLU A 171 -9.61 -12.79 98.33
C GLU A 171 -8.32 -12.90 97.53
N VAL A 172 -8.32 -13.75 96.50
CA VAL A 172 -7.20 -13.98 95.59
C VAL A 172 -7.58 -13.52 94.19
N MET A 173 -6.74 -12.68 93.59
CA MET A 173 -6.86 -12.30 92.19
C MET A 173 -6.18 -13.35 91.31
N ILE A 174 -6.93 -13.91 90.37
CA ILE A 174 -6.46 -14.89 89.39
C ILE A 174 -6.28 -14.19 88.05
N ARG A 175 -5.12 -14.35 87.40
CA ARG A 175 -4.79 -13.82 86.07
C ARG A 175 -4.23 -14.91 85.17
N VAL A 176 -4.47 -14.79 83.86
CA VAL A 176 -3.85 -15.65 82.82
C VAL A 176 -3.73 -14.88 81.50
N ASP A 177 -2.61 -15.04 80.80
CA ASP A 177 -2.47 -14.62 79.40
C ASP A 177 -3.36 -15.53 78.55
N THR A 178 -4.19 -14.98 77.67
CA THR A 178 -5.17 -15.79 76.96
C THR A 178 -4.64 -16.46 75.69
N MET A 179 -3.45 -16.06 75.24
CA MET A 179 -2.86 -16.51 73.98
C MET A 179 -1.39 -16.86 74.17
N VAL A 180 -1.01 -18.06 73.72
CA VAL A 180 0.38 -18.52 73.68
C VAL A 180 0.71 -18.98 72.28
N TYR A 181 1.72 -18.37 71.65
CA TYR A 181 2.17 -18.72 70.30
C TYR A 181 3.33 -19.72 70.37
N GLU A 182 3.29 -20.78 69.57
CA GLU A 182 4.36 -21.77 69.39
C GLU A 182 4.99 -21.59 67.99
N PRO A 183 6.10 -20.84 67.86
CA PRO A 183 6.68 -20.48 66.57
C PRO A 183 7.20 -21.67 65.77
N THR A 184 7.56 -22.77 66.44
CA THR A 184 8.13 -23.95 65.79
C THR A 184 7.12 -24.77 65.01
N ARG A 185 5.82 -24.55 65.24
CA ARG A 185 4.73 -25.29 64.60
C ARG A 185 3.70 -24.37 63.94
N ASP A 186 3.94 -23.06 63.94
CA ASP A 186 2.99 -22.04 63.49
C ASP A 186 1.56 -22.30 64.01
N THR A 187 1.51 -22.61 65.31
CA THR A 187 0.28 -22.84 66.08
C THR A 187 0.14 -21.79 67.16
N ARG A 188 -1.09 -21.40 67.47
CA ARG A 188 -1.37 -20.65 68.69
C ARG A 188 -2.38 -21.39 69.55
N HIS A 189 -2.23 -21.27 70.86
CA HIS A 189 -3.16 -21.79 71.84
C HIS A 189 -3.92 -20.64 72.47
N ILE A 190 -5.24 -20.77 72.57
CA ILE A 190 -6.07 -19.75 73.20
C ILE A 190 -6.97 -20.33 74.28
N THR A 191 -7.16 -19.59 75.37
CA THR A 191 -8.02 -20.01 76.48
C THR A 191 -9.48 -19.60 76.25
N LYS A 192 -10.41 -20.55 76.40
CA LYS A 192 -11.86 -20.30 76.28
C LYS A 192 -12.52 -19.95 77.61
N GLY A 193 -11.84 -20.20 78.71
CA GLY A 193 -12.44 -20.18 80.04
C GLY A 193 -11.66 -21.00 81.04
N TYR A 194 -12.31 -21.38 82.14
CA TYR A 194 -11.72 -22.19 83.19
C TYR A 194 -12.76 -23.07 83.89
N ILE A 195 -12.32 -24.18 84.45
CA ILE A 195 -13.09 -25.03 85.35
C ILE A 195 -12.78 -24.61 86.78
N LEU A 196 -13.80 -24.16 87.51
CA LEU A 196 -13.73 -23.88 88.94
C LEU A 196 -14.27 -25.06 89.74
N SER A 197 -13.41 -25.77 90.44
CA SER A 197 -13.79 -26.84 91.36
C SER A 197 -13.99 -26.28 92.77
N LEU A 198 -15.17 -26.48 93.34
CA LEU A 198 -15.54 -26.03 94.68
C LEU A 198 -15.79 -27.24 95.58
N GLU A 199 -15.39 -27.16 96.85
CA GLU A 199 -15.76 -28.19 97.83
C GLU A 199 -17.27 -28.19 98.11
N SER A 200 -17.86 -29.37 98.11
CA SER A 200 -19.24 -29.62 98.49
C SER A 200 -19.37 -31.03 99.06
N SER A 201 -19.61 -31.12 100.37
CA SER A 201 -19.91 -32.38 101.06
C SER A 201 -18.82 -33.45 100.92
N GLY A 202 -17.55 -33.07 101.03
CA GLY A 202 -16.42 -33.99 101.01
C GLY A 202 -15.91 -34.36 99.62
N THR A 203 -16.35 -33.65 98.57
CA THR A 203 -15.93 -33.86 97.18
C THR A 203 -15.82 -32.52 96.46
N PHE A 204 -15.09 -32.48 95.34
CA PHE A 204 -15.09 -31.33 94.44
C PHE A 204 -16.26 -31.40 93.45
N LYS A 205 -16.94 -30.29 93.25
CA LYS A 205 -17.88 -30.09 92.14
C LYS A 205 -17.32 -29.07 91.17
N GLU A 206 -17.26 -29.45 89.91
CA GLU A 206 -16.73 -28.62 88.83
C GLU A 206 -17.81 -27.70 88.26
N GLN A 207 -17.42 -26.46 87.98
CA GLN A 207 -18.21 -25.49 87.23
C GLN A 207 -17.36 -24.93 86.11
N GLU A 208 -17.77 -25.16 84.87
CA GLU A 208 -17.15 -24.52 83.73
C GLU A 208 -17.58 -23.05 83.61
N LYS A 209 -16.62 -22.16 83.39
CA LYS A 209 -16.81 -20.73 83.21
C LYS A 209 -16.15 -20.32 81.91
N SER A 210 -16.93 -19.91 80.93
CA SER A 210 -16.40 -19.36 79.68
C SER A 210 -16.04 -17.89 79.84
N PHE A 211 -14.95 -17.46 79.20
CA PHE A 211 -14.71 -16.04 78.99
C PHE A 211 -15.65 -15.53 77.90
N SER A 212 -16.33 -14.42 78.15
CA SER A 212 -17.27 -13.81 77.20
C SER A 212 -16.71 -12.49 76.66
N GLY A 213 -16.87 -12.25 75.36
CA GLY A 213 -16.35 -11.05 74.67
C GLY A 213 -15.21 -11.38 73.72
N ASP A 214 -14.63 -10.36 73.08
CA ASP A 214 -13.50 -10.51 72.17
C ASP A 214 -12.27 -11.07 72.92
N LEU A 215 -11.37 -11.74 72.20
CA LEU A 215 -10.11 -12.22 72.75
C LEU A 215 -9.27 -11.01 73.22
N GLU A 216 -8.97 -10.97 74.52
CA GLU A 216 -8.12 -9.97 75.16
C GLU A 216 -6.83 -10.64 75.59
N ASP A 217 -5.67 -9.95 75.50
CA ASP A 217 -4.36 -10.56 75.76
C ASP A 217 -4.22 -11.19 77.16
N GLU A 218 -4.93 -10.65 78.17
CA GLU A 218 -4.94 -11.14 79.56
C GLU A 218 -6.38 -11.16 80.09
N ARG A 219 -6.72 -12.15 80.94
CA ARG A 219 -7.98 -12.20 81.68
C ARG A 219 -7.73 -12.27 83.17
N GLU A 220 -8.50 -11.50 83.94
CA GLU A 220 -8.43 -11.49 85.40
C GLU A 220 -9.80 -11.69 86.07
N PHE A 221 -9.84 -12.39 87.19
CA PHE A 221 -11.02 -12.50 88.05
C PHE A 221 -10.64 -12.71 89.51
N THR A 222 -11.51 -12.34 90.45
CA THR A 222 -11.25 -12.49 91.89
C THR A 222 -12.01 -13.67 92.48
N LEU A 223 -11.38 -14.38 93.41
CA LEU A 223 -11.93 -15.56 94.08
C LEU A 223 -11.72 -15.46 95.60
N THR A 224 -12.80 -15.50 96.38
CA THR A 224 -12.71 -15.60 97.85
C THR A 224 -12.46 -17.04 98.27
N LEU A 225 -11.54 -17.29 99.20
CA LEU A 225 -11.20 -18.63 99.68
C LEU A 225 -11.89 -18.98 101.01
N ASP A 226 -13.16 -19.36 100.92
CA ASP A 226 -14.05 -19.82 102.00
C ASP A 226 -14.04 -21.35 102.18
N GLY A 227 -13.37 -22.07 101.28
CA GLY A 227 -13.12 -23.51 101.26
C GLY A 227 -12.02 -23.82 100.23
N PRO A 228 -11.57 -25.08 100.10
CA PRO A 228 -10.58 -25.43 99.10
C PRO A 228 -11.17 -25.33 97.68
N LYS A 229 -10.38 -24.81 96.74
CA LYS A 229 -10.80 -24.56 95.36
C LYS A 229 -9.73 -24.98 94.36
N LYS A 230 -10.15 -25.35 93.15
CA LYS A 230 -9.25 -25.54 92.00
C LYS A 230 -9.70 -24.70 90.82
N VAL A 231 -8.76 -24.17 90.05
CA VAL A 231 -8.99 -23.40 88.83
C VAL A 231 -8.15 -24.02 87.71
N PHE A 232 -8.79 -24.57 86.69
CA PHE A 232 -8.13 -25.17 85.52
C PHE A 232 -8.49 -24.40 84.25
N PHE A 233 -7.53 -23.73 83.62
CA PHE A 233 -7.78 -22.98 82.38
C PHE A 233 -7.94 -23.91 81.18
N LEU A 234 -9.00 -23.72 80.40
CA LEU A 234 -9.34 -24.53 79.23
C LEU A 234 -8.69 -23.96 77.97
N TRP A 235 -7.86 -24.74 77.29
CA TRP A 235 -7.10 -24.32 76.12
C TRP A 235 -7.51 -25.05 74.85
N LYS A 236 -7.65 -24.31 73.74
CA LYS A 236 -7.77 -24.85 72.38
C LYS A 236 -6.59 -24.47 71.50
N THR A 237 -6.37 -25.20 70.40
CA THR A 237 -5.29 -24.98 69.43
C THR A 237 -5.83 -24.50 68.09
N GLU A 238 -5.18 -23.49 67.51
CA GLU A 238 -5.48 -22.96 66.17
C GLU A 238 -4.21 -23.04 65.28
N TYR A 239 -4.39 -23.37 64.01
CA TYR A 239 -3.32 -23.42 63.00
C TYR A 239 -3.27 -22.13 62.18
N SER A 240 -2.06 -21.74 61.73
CA SER A 240 -1.91 -20.58 60.85
C SER A 240 -2.33 -20.89 59.40
N PHE A 241 -3.04 -19.95 58.79
CA PHE A 241 -3.32 -19.88 57.37
C PHE A 241 -2.70 -18.59 56.81
N GLN A 242 -1.59 -18.70 56.11
CA GLN A 242 -0.84 -17.56 55.58
C GLN A 242 -1.17 -17.34 54.10
N VAL A 243 -1.69 -16.16 53.76
CA VAL A 243 -2.09 -15.79 52.40
C VAL A 243 -1.14 -14.73 51.86
N MET A 244 -0.53 -15.00 50.71
CA MET A 244 0.43 -14.13 50.05
C MET A 244 0.17 -14.04 48.54
N SER A 245 0.77 -13.03 47.91
CA SER A 245 0.83 -12.90 46.46
C SER A 245 2.26 -12.68 45.98
N MET A 246 2.51 -13.05 44.73
CA MET A 246 3.73 -12.75 43.99
C MET A 246 3.36 -12.09 42.66
N PRO A 247 3.72 -10.81 42.43
CA PRO A 247 4.40 -9.90 43.37
C PRO A 247 3.50 -9.47 44.54
N ALA A 248 4.11 -9.15 45.69
CA ALA A 248 3.42 -8.81 46.94
C ALA A 248 2.42 -7.63 46.83
N ALA A 249 2.62 -6.76 45.85
CA ALA A 249 1.71 -5.65 45.56
C ALA A 249 0.29 -6.09 45.17
N MET A 250 0.08 -7.37 44.85
CA MET A 250 -1.23 -7.93 44.54
C MET A 250 -2.01 -8.40 45.77
N GLY A 251 -1.49 -8.19 46.99
CA GLY A 251 -2.08 -8.66 48.25
C GLY A 251 -3.51 -8.17 48.52
N ASP A 252 -3.86 -6.96 48.06
CA ASP A 252 -5.20 -6.37 48.19
C ASP A 252 -6.24 -7.05 47.26
N ASN A 253 -5.79 -7.87 46.31
CA ASN A 253 -6.66 -8.63 45.40
C ASN A 253 -6.99 -10.04 45.91
N LEU A 254 -6.57 -10.35 47.14
CA LEU A 254 -6.81 -11.63 47.79
C LEU A 254 -8.00 -11.53 48.76
N SER A 255 -8.70 -12.64 48.97
CA SER A 255 -9.70 -12.79 50.02
C SER A 255 -9.43 -14.11 50.77
N PRO A 256 -9.10 -14.09 52.08
CA PRO A 256 -8.81 -12.88 52.85
C PRO A 256 -7.55 -12.16 52.32
N GLU A 257 -7.37 -10.88 52.70
CA GLU A 257 -6.22 -10.07 52.26
C GLU A 257 -4.89 -10.73 52.64
N SER A 258 -3.78 -10.26 52.07
CA SER A 258 -2.48 -10.84 52.43
C SER A 258 -2.18 -10.69 53.93
N GLY A 259 -1.93 -11.81 54.61
CA GLY A 259 -1.74 -11.84 56.06
C GLY A 259 -1.70 -13.25 56.62
N THR A 260 -1.56 -13.33 57.95
CA THR A 260 -1.62 -14.59 58.70
C THR A 260 -2.93 -14.62 59.48
N TYR A 261 -3.74 -15.63 59.20
CA TYR A 261 -5.02 -15.90 59.83
C TYR A 261 -4.92 -17.17 60.69
N TRP A 262 -5.83 -17.32 61.65
CA TRP A 262 -5.80 -18.42 62.61
C TRP A 262 -7.17 -19.08 62.66
N TYR A 263 -7.20 -20.40 62.50
CA TYR A 263 -8.44 -21.16 62.38
C TYR A 263 -8.43 -22.38 63.29
N ASP A 264 -9.62 -22.82 63.68
CA ASP A 264 -9.80 -24.02 64.48
C ASP A 264 -9.44 -25.28 63.66
N ILE A 265 -8.95 -26.30 64.35
CA ILE A 265 -8.59 -27.57 63.71
C ILE A 265 -9.85 -28.21 63.08
N GLY A 266 -9.77 -28.56 61.80
CA GLY A 266 -10.86 -29.17 61.03
C GLY A 266 -11.81 -28.17 60.36
N GLU A 267 -11.56 -26.87 60.48
CA GLU A 267 -12.33 -25.83 59.77
C GLU A 267 -11.98 -25.81 58.27
N ASP A 268 -12.97 -25.59 57.41
CA ASP A 268 -12.76 -25.39 55.97
C ASP A 268 -12.56 -23.91 55.67
N VAL A 269 -11.40 -23.57 55.11
CA VAL A 269 -10.99 -22.18 54.81
C VAL A 269 -10.75 -22.02 53.32
N THR A 270 -11.38 -21.02 52.72
CA THR A 270 -11.20 -20.67 51.31
C THR A 270 -10.34 -19.42 51.18
N SER A 271 -9.27 -19.50 50.38
CA SER A 271 -8.60 -18.33 49.83
C SER A 271 -9.02 -18.16 48.38
N SER A 272 -9.30 -16.93 47.97
CA SER A 272 -9.54 -16.57 46.58
C SER A 272 -8.71 -15.38 46.16
N ALA A 273 -8.49 -15.28 44.86
CA ALA A 273 -7.69 -14.24 44.25
C ALA A 273 -8.31 -13.85 42.91
N LYS A 274 -8.53 -12.56 42.73
CA LYS A 274 -9.11 -11.96 41.52
C LYS A 274 -8.02 -11.37 40.64
N ASP A 275 -8.28 -11.32 39.34
CA ASP A 275 -7.51 -10.51 38.42
C ASP A 275 -7.50 -9.05 38.89
N GLY A 276 -6.34 -8.40 38.74
CA GLY A 276 -6.18 -6.99 39.06
C GLY A 276 -5.36 -6.31 37.97
N CYS A 277 -4.30 -5.62 38.38
CA CYS A 277 -3.36 -5.00 37.43
C CYS A 277 -2.50 -6.05 36.69
N LEU A 278 -2.48 -7.29 37.21
CA LEU A 278 -1.87 -8.51 36.70
C LEU A 278 -2.91 -9.63 36.61
N LYS A 279 -2.66 -10.62 35.76
CA LYS A 279 -3.52 -11.79 35.60
C LYS A 279 -3.11 -12.87 36.59
N ILE A 280 -4.07 -13.55 37.21
CA ILE A 280 -3.77 -14.71 38.04
C ILE A 280 -3.41 -15.92 37.18
N GLU A 281 -2.27 -16.54 37.48
CA GLU A 281 -1.79 -17.75 36.81
C GLU A 281 -2.19 -19.00 37.60
N GLY A 282 -2.15 -18.91 38.92
CA GLY A 282 -2.43 -20.00 39.84
C GLY A 282 -1.89 -19.69 41.24
N TYR A 283 -1.65 -20.72 42.05
CA TYR A 283 -1.07 -20.57 43.38
C TYR A 283 0.06 -21.59 43.62
N ARG A 284 0.86 -21.31 44.65
CA ARG A 284 1.80 -22.25 45.25
C ARG A 284 1.46 -22.41 46.71
N ASP A 285 1.47 -23.63 47.23
CA ASP A 285 1.18 -23.89 48.63
C ASP A 285 2.30 -24.67 49.36
N SER A 286 2.32 -24.57 50.69
CA SER A 286 3.25 -25.35 51.53
C SER A 286 2.94 -26.84 51.56
N ILE A 287 1.73 -27.25 51.14
CA ILE A 287 1.32 -28.66 51.05
C ILE A 287 2.07 -29.35 49.90
N SER A 288 2.21 -28.68 48.77
CA SER A 288 2.86 -29.16 47.54
C SER A 288 4.31 -28.68 47.42
N ALA A 289 4.96 -28.38 48.56
CA ALA A 289 6.35 -27.96 48.67
C ALA A 289 6.74 -26.64 47.96
N LEU A 290 5.79 -25.77 47.58
CA LEU A 290 6.01 -24.47 46.92
C LEU A 290 6.77 -24.53 45.57
N ILE A 291 6.80 -25.69 44.90
CA ILE A 291 7.68 -25.92 43.74
C ILE A 291 7.05 -25.52 42.40
N GLU A 292 5.76 -25.80 42.20
CA GLU A 292 5.07 -25.61 40.91
C GLU A 292 3.82 -24.77 41.10
N THR A 293 3.54 -23.88 40.13
CA THR A 293 2.29 -23.10 40.11
C THR A 293 1.14 -24.02 39.69
N VAL A 294 0.14 -24.16 40.55
CA VAL A 294 -1.05 -24.98 40.33
C VAL A 294 -2.22 -24.08 39.97
N VAL A 295 -2.94 -24.41 38.90
CA VAL A 295 -4.19 -23.71 38.53
C VAL A 295 -5.28 -24.10 39.52
N ALA A 296 -5.91 -23.10 40.17
CA ALA A 296 -7.04 -23.31 41.08
C ALA A 296 -8.38 -23.32 40.33
N ASP A 297 -9.47 -23.60 41.04
CA ASP A 297 -10.80 -23.66 40.44
C ASP A 297 -11.22 -22.27 39.93
N GLU A 298 -11.53 -22.18 38.63
CA GLU A 298 -11.95 -20.94 37.99
C GLU A 298 -13.34 -20.49 38.46
N THR A 299 -13.46 -19.21 38.81
CA THR A 299 -14.72 -18.57 39.20
C THR A 299 -14.76 -17.12 38.70
N THR A 300 -15.83 -16.40 39.05
CA THR A 300 -15.91 -14.95 38.89
C THR A 300 -16.36 -14.29 40.18
N ILE A 301 -15.57 -13.35 40.68
CA ILE A 301 -15.91 -12.53 41.86
C ILE A 301 -16.26 -11.13 41.34
N SER A 302 -17.52 -10.72 41.52
CA SER A 302 -18.03 -9.43 41.03
C SER A 302 -17.85 -9.22 39.52
N GLY A 303 -17.90 -10.29 38.72
CA GLY A 303 -17.74 -10.24 37.26
C GLY A 303 -16.29 -10.17 36.77
N ILE A 304 -15.32 -10.26 37.69
CA ILE A 304 -13.87 -10.31 37.39
C ILE A 304 -13.43 -11.78 37.47
N PRO A 305 -12.62 -12.28 36.52
CA PRO A 305 -12.03 -13.62 36.63
C PRO A 305 -11.29 -13.78 37.96
N ALA A 306 -11.55 -14.88 38.64
CA ALA A 306 -10.90 -15.19 39.90
C ALA A 306 -10.65 -16.70 39.99
N GLN A 307 -9.78 -17.10 40.90
CA GLN A 307 -9.59 -18.49 41.27
C GLN A 307 -9.75 -18.64 42.77
N GLU A 308 -10.28 -19.78 43.22
CA GLU A 308 -10.43 -20.09 44.65
C GLU A 308 -9.83 -21.44 45.01
N LYS A 309 -9.36 -21.55 46.25
CA LYS A 309 -8.83 -22.78 46.82
C LYS A 309 -9.26 -22.93 48.27
N THR A 310 -9.94 -24.05 48.54
CA THR A 310 -10.37 -24.44 49.89
C THR A 310 -9.42 -25.48 50.49
N TYR A 311 -9.11 -25.30 51.78
CA TYR A 311 -8.32 -26.22 52.60
C TYR A 311 -9.13 -26.60 53.84
N THR A 312 -9.10 -27.88 54.23
CA THR A 312 -9.48 -28.29 55.58
C THR A 312 -8.25 -28.14 56.48
N ILE A 313 -8.34 -27.34 57.53
CA ILE A 313 -7.22 -26.94 58.38
C ILE A 313 -6.84 -28.09 59.34
N ASP A 314 -5.96 -28.99 58.90
CA ASP A 314 -5.38 -30.08 59.70
C ASP A 314 -3.91 -29.82 60.10
N ARG A 315 -3.31 -28.77 59.54
CA ARG A 315 -1.92 -28.32 59.73
C ARG A 315 -1.78 -26.84 59.30
N PRO A 316 -0.65 -26.18 59.58
CA PRO A 316 -0.36 -24.85 59.03
C PRO A 316 -0.27 -24.87 57.50
N VAL A 317 -0.92 -23.92 56.83
CA VAL A 317 -0.91 -23.79 55.38
C VAL A 317 -0.44 -22.40 54.98
N GLN A 318 0.47 -22.34 54.02
CA GLN A 318 0.90 -21.11 53.37
C GLN A 318 0.49 -21.21 51.90
N ILE A 319 -0.27 -20.24 51.40
CA ILE A 319 -0.64 -20.11 49.98
C ILE A 319 -0.07 -18.81 49.41
N THR A 320 0.56 -18.89 48.24
CA THR A 320 1.11 -17.75 47.48
C THR A 320 0.52 -17.73 46.08
N TRP A 321 -0.40 -16.80 45.82
CA TRP A 321 -1.00 -16.59 44.50
C TRP A 321 0.01 -15.97 43.52
N GLN A 322 0.16 -16.58 42.34
CA GLN A 322 1.09 -16.17 41.28
C GLN A 322 0.36 -15.31 40.26
N TYR A 323 0.97 -14.17 39.94
CA TYR A 323 0.43 -13.19 38.99
C TYR A 323 1.43 -12.87 37.88
N GLU A 324 0.94 -12.71 36.66
CA GLU A 324 1.73 -12.40 35.46
C GLU A 324 1.23 -11.15 34.72
N ALA A 325 2.10 -10.59 33.87
CA ALA A 325 1.75 -9.48 33.00
C ALA A 325 0.67 -9.91 31.99
N HIS A 326 -0.34 -9.06 31.80
CA HIS A 326 -1.24 -9.24 30.67
C HIS A 326 -0.50 -8.88 29.37
N ASN A 327 -0.35 -9.85 28.47
CA ASN A 327 -0.01 -9.57 27.07
C ASN A 327 -1.31 -9.31 26.30
N TYR A 328 -1.49 -8.08 25.84
CA TYR A 328 -2.64 -7.73 25.00
C TYR A 328 -2.25 -7.76 23.53
N GLU A 329 -3.11 -8.35 22.71
CA GLU A 329 -2.89 -8.46 21.27
C GLU A 329 -3.82 -7.51 20.51
N GLU A 330 -3.27 -6.85 19.50
CA GLU A 330 -4.01 -6.01 18.56
C GLU A 330 -3.50 -6.25 17.14
N THR A 331 -4.42 -6.44 16.20
CA THR A 331 -4.11 -6.46 14.76
C THR A 331 -4.33 -5.08 14.18
N VAL A 332 -3.30 -4.52 13.54
CA VAL A 332 -3.33 -3.17 12.97
C VAL A 332 -2.97 -3.23 11.49
N ILE A 333 -3.87 -2.71 10.65
CA ILE A 333 -3.64 -2.54 9.22
C ILE A 333 -2.68 -1.37 9.00
N ILE A 334 -1.63 -1.55 8.20
CA ILE A 334 -0.67 -0.47 7.88
C ILE A 334 -1.42 0.74 7.32
N GLY A 335 -1.11 1.93 7.82
CA GLY A 335 -1.83 3.18 7.54
C GLY A 335 -2.71 3.64 8.69
N ASN A 336 -3.15 2.72 9.56
CA ASN A 336 -3.83 3.04 10.81
C ASN A 336 -2.83 3.09 11.98
N SER A 337 -3.18 3.85 13.01
CA SER A 337 -2.45 3.86 14.28
C SER A 337 -2.94 2.77 15.22
N VAL A 338 -2.06 2.28 16.09
CA VAL A 338 -2.44 1.44 17.24
C VAL A 338 -3.42 2.19 18.13
N THR A 339 -4.54 1.56 18.47
CA THR A 339 -5.62 2.18 19.25
C THR A 339 -5.75 1.64 20.67
N LEU A 340 -5.23 0.43 20.93
CA LEU A 340 -5.35 -0.30 22.18
C LEU A 340 -6.80 -0.60 22.58
N SER A 341 -7.70 -0.77 21.60
CA SER A 341 -9.14 -0.99 21.84
C SER A 341 -9.43 -2.27 22.63
N ASN A 342 -8.56 -3.28 22.53
CA ASN A 342 -8.68 -4.56 23.22
C ASN A 342 -8.15 -4.52 24.67
N VAL A 343 -7.57 -3.39 25.10
CA VAL A 343 -7.01 -3.23 26.44
C VAL A 343 -8.10 -2.67 27.37
N PRO A 344 -8.41 -3.33 28.51
CA PRO A 344 -9.37 -2.84 29.47
C PRO A 344 -9.06 -1.42 29.95
N LYS A 345 -10.10 -0.60 30.15
CA LYS A 345 -9.95 0.80 30.54
C LYS A 345 -9.17 0.99 31.85
N SER A 346 -9.35 0.08 32.81
CA SER A 346 -8.58 0.05 34.07
C SER A 346 -7.06 -0.08 33.84
N VAL A 347 -6.64 -0.75 32.77
CA VAL A 347 -5.24 -0.93 32.39
C VAL A 347 -4.74 0.24 31.54
N LEU A 348 -5.58 0.83 30.69
CA LEU A 348 -5.22 2.03 29.93
C LEU A 348 -5.08 3.27 30.83
N ASP A 349 -5.92 3.39 31.87
CA ASP A 349 -5.91 4.55 32.76
C ASP A 349 -4.59 4.67 33.54
N ARG A 350 -3.87 3.56 33.78
CA ARG A 350 -2.52 3.54 34.40
C ARG A 350 -1.36 3.71 33.41
N ALA A 351 -1.56 3.40 32.12
CA ALA A 351 -0.50 3.43 31.11
C ALA A 351 -0.35 4.84 30.49
N ASP A 352 0.89 5.30 30.32
CA ASP A 352 1.21 6.51 29.56
C ASP A 352 1.25 6.19 28.05
N ILE A 353 0.07 6.16 27.46
CA ILE A 353 -0.14 5.98 26.02
C ILE A 353 0.13 7.27 25.21
N LYS A 354 0.64 8.32 25.86
CA LYS A 354 0.92 9.64 25.25
C LYS A 354 2.42 9.91 25.10
N SER A 355 3.26 9.00 25.56
CA SER A 355 4.69 8.97 25.34
C SER A 355 5.07 7.81 24.42
N GLU A 356 6.20 7.95 23.73
CA GLU A 356 6.73 6.89 22.87
C GLU A 356 6.97 5.61 23.67
N PRO A 357 6.40 4.47 23.24
CA PRO A 357 6.66 3.20 23.88
C PRO A 357 8.05 2.70 23.54
N VAL A 358 8.63 1.85 24.38
CA VAL A 358 9.94 1.26 24.16
C VAL A 358 9.82 -0.19 23.71
N ARG A 359 10.83 -0.74 23.02
CA ARG A 359 10.87 -2.18 22.77
C ARG A 359 11.08 -2.91 24.12
N PRO A 360 10.34 -4.01 24.41
CA PRO A 360 10.56 -4.79 25.63
C PRO A 360 11.99 -5.32 25.66
N THR A 361 12.59 -5.37 26.85
CA THR A 361 13.93 -5.96 27.02
C THR A 361 13.77 -7.48 27.04
N SER A 362 13.98 -8.15 25.90
CA SER A 362 13.93 -9.61 25.83
C SER A 362 15.21 -10.24 26.36
N THR A 363 15.09 -11.26 27.22
CA THR A 363 16.19 -12.16 27.62
C THR A 363 16.39 -13.33 26.64
N ASP A 364 15.55 -13.45 25.61
CA ASP A 364 15.63 -14.50 24.58
C ASP A 364 16.54 -14.07 23.41
N PRO A 365 17.67 -14.75 23.18
CA PRO A 365 18.60 -14.46 22.08
C PRO A 365 17.97 -14.56 20.68
N SER A 366 16.88 -15.31 20.50
CA SER A 366 16.19 -15.43 19.20
C SER A 366 15.40 -14.18 18.79
N GLN A 367 15.12 -13.29 19.75
CA GLN A 367 14.46 -11.99 19.52
C GLN A 367 15.47 -10.84 19.34
N ALA A 368 16.76 -11.09 19.57
CA ALA A 368 17.82 -10.09 19.44
C ALA A 368 18.16 -9.75 17.97
N GLU A 369 17.79 -10.61 17.01
CA GLU A 369 18.05 -10.41 15.57
C GLU A 369 17.07 -9.45 14.87
N GLN A 370 15.99 -8.98 15.53
CA GLN A 370 15.06 -7.98 14.98
C GLN A 370 15.61 -6.53 14.97
N GLY A 371 16.92 -6.37 15.12
CA GLY A 371 17.58 -5.07 15.35
C GLY A 371 17.82 -4.20 14.11
N ALA A 372 17.55 -4.69 12.89
CA ALA A 372 17.88 -3.95 11.66
C ALA A 372 16.69 -3.22 11.01
N GLU A 373 15.45 -3.72 11.15
CA GLU A 373 14.27 -3.15 10.46
C GLU A 373 13.47 -2.19 11.39
N GLU A 374 13.14 -1.00 10.88
CA GLU A 374 12.24 -0.03 11.53
C GLU A 374 10.78 -0.53 11.38
N LEU A 375 10.27 -1.24 12.40
CA LEU A 375 8.95 -1.89 12.36
C LEU A 375 7.77 -0.93 12.58
N HIS A 376 8.00 0.22 13.22
CA HIS A 376 6.98 1.19 13.56
C HIS A 376 7.56 2.61 13.57
N TYR A 377 6.67 3.59 13.47
CA TYR A 377 6.95 5.01 13.58
C TYR A 377 6.11 5.63 14.71
N TRP A 378 6.74 6.37 15.61
CA TRP A 378 6.05 7.17 16.61
C TRP A 378 5.83 8.60 16.11
N SER A 379 4.56 8.99 15.96
CA SER A 379 4.16 10.33 15.57
C SER A 379 4.04 11.21 16.80
N VAL A 380 4.97 12.15 16.96
CA VAL A 380 5.07 13.02 18.14
C VAL A 380 3.94 14.07 18.22
N SER A 381 3.42 14.50 17.06
CA SER A 381 2.42 15.56 16.96
C SER A 381 1.04 15.11 17.45
N ASP A 382 0.61 13.91 17.07
CA ASP A 382 -0.68 13.32 17.46
C ASP A 382 -0.55 12.22 18.53
N LYS A 383 0.67 11.88 18.94
CA LYS A 383 1.02 10.92 20.01
C LYS A 383 0.46 9.53 19.71
N LYS A 384 0.77 9.03 18.52
CA LYS A 384 0.27 7.75 17.98
C LYS A 384 1.41 6.91 17.41
N LEU A 385 1.26 5.60 17.55
CA LEU A 385 2.18 4.60 17.00
C LEU A 385 1.61 4.05 15.68
N PHE A 386 2.38 4.10 14.60
CA PHE A 386 2.01 3.58 13.28
C PHE A 386 2.94 2.43 12.89
N PRO A 387 2.42 1.21 12.66
CA PRO A 387 3.23 0.13 12.11
C PRO A 387 3.64 0.44 10.65
N LEU A 388 4.80 -0.07 10.24
CA LEU A 388 5.40 0.25 8.92
C LEU A 388 5.47 -0.93 7.96
N ILE A 389 5.36 -2.17 8.44
CA ILE A 389 5.53 -3.38 7.62
C ILE A 389 4.41 -4.36 7.94
N GLY A 390 3.62 -4.77 6.93
CA GLY A 390 2.56 -5.77 7.10
C GLY A 390 3.10 -7.20 7.14
N GLY A 391 2.36 -8.11 7.80
CA GLY A 391 2.74 -9.51 7.99
C GLY A 391 3.84 -9.69 9.05
N ARG A 392 4.06 -8.70 9.91
CA ARG A 392 5.01 -8.74 11.03
C ARG A 392 4.28 -8.77 12.37
N THR A 393 4.98 -9.28 13.37
CA THR A 393 4.56 -9.21 14.77
C THR A 393 5.69 -8.62 15.58
N PHE A 394 5.38 -7.62 16.40
CA PHE A 394 6.34 -7.01 17.32
C PHE A 394 5.66 -6.58 18.61
N GLN A 395 6.44 -6.50 19.68
CA GLN A 395 5.95 -6.06 20.98
C GLN A 395 6.42 -4.63 21.27
N VAL A 396 5.57 -3.89 21.97
CA VAL A 396 5.91 -2.58 22.53
C VAL A 396 5.51 -2.53 24.00
N GLU A 397 6.34 -1.84 24.78
CA GLU A 397 6.19 -1.64 26.21
C GLU A 397 5.87 -0.16 26.49
N TRP A 398 4.70 0.08 27.07
CA TRP A 398 4.24 1.41 27.43
C TRP A 398 4.66 1.75 28.86
N LYS A 399 5.12 2.98 29.08
CA LYS A 399 5.48 3.46 30.43
C LYS A 399 4.23 3.56 31.31
N ASN A 400 4.39 3.40 32.62
CA ASN A 400 3.32 3.71 33.57
C ASN A 400 3.26 5.22 33.83
N LYS A 401 2.07 5.73 34.16
CA LYS A 401 1.92 7.11 34.66
C LYS A 401 2.61 7.24 36.03
N SER A 402 3.08 8.44 36.34
CA SER A 402 3.77 8.73 37.60
C SER A 402 2.85 8.49 38.81
N GLY A 403 3.30 7.70 39.79
CA GLY A 403 2.59 7.45 41.06
C GLY A 403 1.74 6.18 41.11
N GLU A 404 1.74 5.37 40.05
CA GLU A 404 1.01 4.10 40.00
C GLU A 404 1.67 3.01 40.86
N LYS A 405 0.87 2.26 41.64
CA LYS A 405 1.35 1.19 42.55
C LYS A 405 1.73 -0.12 41.83
N CYS A 406 1.27 -0.31 40.59
CA CYS A 406 1.58 -1.51 39.83
C CYS A 406 2.89 -1.33 39.07
N GLU A 407 3.94 -2.08 39.44
CA GLU A 407 5.28 -1.94 38.87
C GLU A 407 5.40 -2.47 37.44
N GLN A 408 4.53 -3.40 37.03
CA GLN A 408 4.58 -3.96 35.68
C GLN A 408 3.98 -2.98 34.65
N LYS A 409 4.67 -2.88 33.52
CA LYS A 409 4.31 -2.02 32.38
C LYS A 409 3.32 -2.74 31.47
N LEU A 410 2.53 -1.96 30.73
CA LEU A 410 1.65 -2.51 29.70
C LEU A 410 2.51 -2.99 28.52
N ILE A 411 2.45 -4.29 28.22
CA ILE A 411 3.06 -4.88 27.03
C ILE A 411 1.93 -5.19 26.04
N THR A 412 2.10 -4.76 24.80
CA THR A 412 1.18 -5.08 23.72
C THR A 412 1.90 -5.74 22.56
N THR A 413 1.40 -6.89 22.13
CA THR A 413 1.84 -7.58 20.91
C THR A 413 1.00 -7.07 19.74
N ILE A 414 1.67 -6.44 18.77
CA ILE A 414 1.03 -5.87 17.59
C ILE A 414 1.25 -6.84 16.42
N HIS A 415 0.14 -7.35 15.87
CA HIS A 415 0.12 -8.05 14.60
C HIS A 415 -0.20 -7.05 13.50
N THR A 416 0.46 -7.15 12.36
CA THR A 416 0.29 -6.17 11.28
C THR A 416 -0.19 -6.83 10.01
N GLU A 417 -1.07 -6.15 9.30
CA GLU A 417 -1.60 -6.60 8.01
C GLU A 417 -1.43 -5.52 6.96
N TRP A 418 -1.15 -5.92 5.72
CA TRP A 418 -1.19 -4.99 4.60
C TRP A 418 -2.64 -4.55 4.33
N PRO A 419 -2.88 -3.28 3.95
CA PRO A 419 -4.21 -2.83 3.58
C PRO A 419 -4.69 -3.54 2.31
N ASP A 420 -5.94 -4.00 2.33
CA ASP A 420 -6.67 -4.54 1.19
C ASP A 420 -8.04 -3.85 1.07
N PRO A 421 -8.28 -3.02 0.03
CA PRO A 421 -7.34 -2.68 -1.04
C PRO A 421 -6.15 -1.82 -0.55
N PRO A 422 -5.01 -1.84 -1.26
CA PRO A 422 -3.88 -0.97 -0.95
C PRO A 422 -4.27 0.50 -1.14
N HIS A 423 -3.55 1.40 -0.46
CA HIS A 423 -3.80 2.83 -0.60
C HIS A 423 -3.49 3.34 -2.02
N TYR A 424 -2.34 2.92 -2.55
CA TYR A 424 -1.88 3.25 -3.90
C TYR A 424 -1.52 1.97 -4.64
N VAL A 425 -1.88 1.90 -5.92
CA VAL A 425 -1.35 0.90 -6.86
C VAL A 425 -0.38 1.61 -7.78
N HIS A 426 0.77 0.98 -8.02
CA HIS A 426 1.81 1.48 -8.91
C HIS A 426 2.16 0.38 -9.91
N VAL A 427 2.21 0.70 -11.20
CA VAL A 427 2.72 -0.23 -12.21
C VAL A 427 4.25 -0.09 -12.27
N ALA A 428 4.98 -1.18 -12.14
CA ALA A 428 6.43 -1.19 -12.24
C ALA A 428 6.91 -0.68 -13.61
N GLU A 429 8.10 -0.09 -13.66
CA GLU A 429 8.75 0.41 -14.90
C GLU A 429 8.00 1.57 -15.59
N THR A 430 7.07 2.21 -14.90
CA THR A 430 6.50 3.49 -15.35
C THR A 430 7.39 4.68 -14.97
N PRO A 431 7.18 5.85 -15.58
CA PRO A 431 7.89 7.07 -15.22
C PRO A 431 7.78 7.41 -13.72
N PRO A 432 8.76 8.12 -13.15
CA PRO A 432 8.77 8.48 -11.73
C PRO A 432 7.50 9.22 -11.31
N VAL A 433 6.94 8.84 -10.15
CA VAL A 433 5.72 9.45 -9.61
C VAL A 433 6.08 10.57 -8.63
N PRO A 434 5.77 11.85 -8.91
CA PRO A 434 6.00 12.93 -7.95
C PRO A 434 5.13 12.72 -6.70
N LEU A 435 5.77 12.56 -5.54
CA LEU A 435 5.06 12.29 -4.28
C LEU A 435 4.53 13.56 -3.60
N ASP A 436 4.99 14.73 -4.05
CA ASP A 436 4.57 16.02 -3.51
C ASP A 436 4.53 17.08 -4.63
N PRO A 437 3.61 16.92 -5.62
CA PRO A 437 3.56 17.80 -6.79
C PRO A 437 3.08 19.22 -6.44
N TYR A 438 2.43 19.42 -5.28
CA TYR A 438 1.81 20.67 -4.89
C TYR A 438 2.29 21.15 -3.51
N GLY A 439 3.31 22.00 -3.47
CA GLY A 439 3.83 22.58 -2.22
C GLY A 439 2.88 23.56 -1.48
N ASN A 440 1.62 23.65 -1.88
CA ASN A 440 0.60 24.52 -1.30
C ASN A 440 -0.69 23.78 -0.90
N ASP A 441 -0.64 22.45 -0.82
CA ASP A 441 -1.78 21.64 -0.42
C ASP A 441 -1.70 21.21 1.06
N LYS A 442 -2.57 20.29 1.49
CA LYS A 442 -2.64 19.80 2.88
C LYS A 442 -1.80 18.55 3.12
N PHE A 443 -0.91 18.21 2.20
CA PHE A 443 -0.22 16.94 2.10
C PHE A 443 1.28 17.22 1.91
N ALA A 444 2.16 16.50 2.60
CA ALA A 444 3.59 16.66 2.32
C ALA A 444 4.33 15.35 2.48
N PHE A 445 5.15 15.00 1.49
CA PHE A 445 5.95 13.78 1.54
C PHE A 445 7.15 13.92 2.48
N LYS A 446 7.44 12.86 3.24
CA LYS A 446 8.57 12.82 4.19
C LYS A 446 9.62 11.80 3.82
N SER A 447 9.24 10.53 3.79
CA SER A 447 10.21 9.45 3.62
C SER A 447 9.56 8.16 3.15
N LEU A 448 10.34 7.37 2.41
CA LEU A 448 10.09 5.95 2.20
C LEU A 448 10.60 5.22 3.44
N LYS A 449 9.68 4.61 4.20
CA LYS A 449 9.98 3.95 5.47
C LYS A 449 10.33 2.47 5.32
N TYR A 450 9.72 1.81 4.35
CA TYR A 450 9.96 0.41 4.06
C TYR A 450 9.70 0.11 2.59
N SER A 451 10.43 -0.85 2.06
CA SER A 451 10.19 -1.42 0.74
C SER A 451 10.56 -2.90 0.74
N SER A 452 9.69 -3.75 0.22
CA SER A 452 9.97 -5.18 -0.01
C SER A 452 10.60 -5.44 -1.39
N ASN A 453 10.76 -4.39 -2.20
CA ASN A 453 11.38 -4.39 -3.52
C ASN A 453 12.49 -3.33 -3.55
N GLU A 454 13.02 -3.03 -4.72
CA GLU A 454 14.00 -1.96 -4.93
C GLU A 454 13.36 -0.58 -5.09
N ALA A 455 12.20 -0.34 -4.50
CA ALA A 455 11.57 0.97 -4.61
C ALA A 455 12.45 2.04 -3.97
N GLN A 456 12.53 3.18 -4.64
CA GLN A 456 13.35 4.32 -4.23
C GLN A 456 12.57 5.61 -4.37
N VAL A 457 13.00 6.62 -3.63
CA VAL A 457 12.53 7.99 -3.80
C VAL A 457 13.72 8.89 -4.13
N SER A 458 13.62 9.62 -5.24
CA SER A 458 14.68 10.51 -5.73
C SER A 458 14.81 11.77 -4.85
N PRO A 459 15.91 12.53 -4.95
CA PRO A 459 16.03 13.84 -4.32
C PRO A 459 14.95 14.85 -4.76
N ALA A 460 14.33 14.64 -5.92
CA ALA A 460 13.19 15.43 -6.42
C ALA A 460 11.84 14.94 -5.85
N LEU A 461 11.86 14.03 -4.87
CA LEU A 461 10.69 13.44 -4.22
C LEU A 461 9.83 12.59 -5.17
N GLU A 462 10.46 11.89 -6.12
CA GLU A 462 9.75 11.02 -7.07
C GLU A 462 9.93 9.56 -6.71
N PHE A 463 8.84 8.80 -6.67
CA PHE A 463 8.83 7.37 -6.42
C PHE A 463 9.08 6.58 -7.70
N THR A 464 9.95 5.58 -7.62
CA THR A 464 10.24 4.63 -8.71
C THR A 464 10.35 3.21 -8.19
N SER A 465 9.90 2.23 -8.97
CA SER A 465 10.17 0.81 -8.74
C SER A 465 10.06 0.01 -10.04
N SER A 466 10.91 -1.01 -10.20
CA SER A 466 10.97 -1.89 -11.38
C SER A 466 10.42 -3.30 -11.13
N LYS A 467 10.19 -3.69 -9.88
CA LYS A 467 9.70 -5.03 -9.51
C LYS A 467 8.46 -4.94 -8.65
N ALA A 468 7.64 -5.99 -8.71
CA ALA A 468 6.48 -6.11 -7.83
C ALA A 468 6.91 -6.18 -6.35
N GLY A 469 6.14 -5.54 -5.48
CA GLY A 469 6.43 -5.45 -4.06
C GLY A 469 5.63 -4.35 -3.36
N LYS A 470 5.70 -4.31 -2.04
CA LYS A 470 4.99 -3.33 -1.21
C LYS A 470 5.96 -2.36 -0.57
N SER A 471 5.59 -1.08 -0.58
CA SER A 471 6.36 -0.01 0.03
C SER A 471 5.50 0.83 0.95
N THR A 472 6.07 1.29 2.07
CA THR A 472 5.40 2.14 3.04
C THR A 472 5.97 3.54 2.98
N LEU A 473 5.12 4.50 2.63
CA LEU A 473 5.44 5.92 2.54
C LEU A 473 4.90 6.64 3.77
N LEU A 474 5.69 7.58 4.28
CA LEU A 474 5.30 8.48 5.35
C LEU A 474 5.08 9.88 4.78
N PHE A 475 3.89 10.40 5.00
CA PHE A 475 3.48 11.78 4.71
C PHE A 475 3.09 12.50 6.00
N THR A 476 2.91 13.81 5.92
CA THR A 476 2.11 14.58 6.88
C THR A 476 0.81 15.02 6.25
N LYS A 477 -0.22 15.18 7.09
CA LYS A 477 -1.53 15.69 6.64
C LYS A 477 -2.13 16.63 7.68
N VAL A 478 -2.42 17.85 7.26
CA VAL A 478 -3.06 18.87 8.12
C VAL A 478 -4.56 18.98 7.82
N SER A 479 -5.36 19.31 8.83
CA SER A 479 -6.81 19.51 8.66
C SER A 479 -7.14 20.83 7.94
N SER A 480 -6.30 21.86 8.12
CA SER A 480 -6.42 23.19 7.52
C SER A 480 -5.05 23.83 7.31
N GLY A 481 -4.93 24.69 6.30
CA GLY A 481 -3.66 25.34 5.94
C GLY A 481 -2.87 24.57 4.90
N VAL A 482 -1.58 24.87 4.80
CA VAL A 482 -0.61 24.19 3.92
C VAL A 482 0.25 23.26 4.78
N ALA A 483 0.47 22.02 4.33
CA ALA A 483 1.43 21.14 4.98
C ALA A 483 2.85 21.58 4.61
N THR A 484 3.67 21.82 5.64
CA THR A 484 5.12 22.03 5.51
C THR A 484 5.87 20.72 5.72
N GLY A 485 5.19 19.78 6.37
CA GLY A 485 5.70 18.50 6.73
C GLY A 485 6.80 18.54 7.76
N ASP A 486 6.64 19.43 8.73
CA ASP A 486 7.29 19.33 10.02
C ASP A 486 6.66 18.18 10.84
N MET A 487 7.43 17.11 11.03
CA MET A 487 6.99 15.93 11.77
C MET A 487 6.74 16.17 13.25
N ASN A 488 7.21 17.28 13.81
CA ASN A 488 6.95 17.65 15.19
C ASN A 488 5.60 18.35 15.38
N ALA A 489 5.10 19.01 14.33
CA ALA A 489 3.89 19.82 14.38
C ALA A 489 2.70 19.18 13.66
N GLU A 490 2.95 18.39 12.61
CA GLU A 490 1.90 17.88 11.72
C GLU A 490 1.65 16.38 11.95
N PRO A 491 0.36 15.93 11.94
CA PRO A 491 0.02 14.50 12.07
C PRO A 491 0.65 13.64 10.99
N ALA A 492 1.16 12.47 11.38
CA ALA A 492 1.65 11.46 10.45
C ALA A 492 0.51 10.84 9.64
N TYR A 493 0.79 10.55 8.38
CA TYR A 493 -0.13 9.92 7.45
C TYR A 493 0.62 8.83 6.67
N VAL A 494 0.49 7.60 7.16
CA VAL A 494 1.19 6.43 6.60
C VAL A 494 0.37 5.85 5.45
N ARG A 495 1.02 5.55 4.33
CA ARG A 495 0.40 5.03 3.11
C ARG A 495 1.21 3.89 2.53
N VAL A 496 0.53 2.98 1.85
CA VAL A 496 1.13 1.77 1.27
C VAL A 496 0.96 1.81 -0.23
N VAL A 497 2.08 1.67 -0.95
CA VAL A 497 2.13 1.47 -2.38
C VAL A 497 2.26 -0.02 -2.66
N ASP A 498 1.34 -0.57 -3.44
CA ASP A 498 1.44 -1.90 -4.01
C ASP A 498 1.95 -1.78 -5.44
N THR A 499 3.25 -2.05 -5.63
CA THR A 499 3.85 -2.11 -6.97
C THR A 499 3.55 -3.46 -7.61
N ARG A 500 3.02 -3.45 -8.82
CA ARG A 500 2.65 -4.62 -9.60
C ARG A 500 3.32 -4.56 -10.98
N THR A 501 3.58 -5.71 -11.59
CA THR A 501 4.00 -5.73 -13.00
C THR A 501 2.85 -5.30 -13.90
N TRP A 502 3.12 -4.73 -15.08
CA TRP A 502 2.08 -4.32 -16.03
C TRP A 502 1.15 -5.47 -16.45
N THR A 503 1.62 -6.72 -16.37
CA THR A 503 0.81 -7.91 -16.67
C THR A 503 -0.23 -8.24 -15.60
N THR A 504 -0.08 -7.70 -14.38
CA THR A 504 -0.98 -7.92 -13.24
C THR A 504 -2.23 -7.05 -13.41
N ASP A 505 -3.42 -7.65 -13.27
CA ASP A 505 -4.73 -6.98 -13.43
C ASP A 505 -4.91 -6.23 -14.75
N LYS A 506 -4.13 -6.62 -15.78
CA LYS A 506 -4.25 -6.05 -17.13
C LYS A 506 -5.64 -6.32 -17.70
N GLU A 507 -6.17 -5.31 -18.36
CA GLU A 507 -7.37 -5.45 -19.19
C GLU A 507 -6.99 -5.48 -20.66
N THR A 508 -7.82 -6.14 -21.46
CA THR A 508 -7.73 -6.09 -22.92
C THR A 508 -8.90 -5.27 -23.45
N ALA A 509 -8.62 -4.34 -24.34
CA ALA A 509 -9.61 -3.53 -25.03
C ALA A 509 -9.35 -3.53 -26.54
N SER A 510 -10.35 -3.20 -27.34
CA SER A 510 -10.16 -2.96 -28.78
C SER A 510 -9.83 -1.50 -29.03
N ALA A 511 -8.93 -1.25 -29.98
CA ALA A 511 -8.56 0.08 -30.44
C ALA A 511 -8.81 0.20 -31.94
N GLU A 512 -9.47 1.28 -32.36
CA GLU A 512 -9.65 1.58 -33.78
C GLU A 512 -8.49 2.46 -34.26
N ILE A 513 -7.80 2.04 -35.32
CA ILE A 513 -6.69 2.78 -35.91
C ILE A 513 -7.17 4.14 -36.41
N GLY A 514 -6.40 5.19 -36.14
CA GLY A 514 -6.76 6.58 -36.45
C GLY A 514 -7.69 7.25 -35.43
N LYS A 515 -8.15 6.56 -34.38
CA LYS A 515 -8.91 7.18 -33.29
C LYS A 515 -8.07 7.35 -32.03
N GLU A 516 -8.31 8.45 -31.32
CA GLU A 516 -7.64 8.73 -30.05
C GLU A 516 -8.05 7.69 -29.00
N LEU A 517 -7.06 7.12 -28.32
CA LEU A 517 -7.30 6.28 -27.16
C LEU A 517 -7.71 7.12 -25.96
N THR A 518 -8.85 6.76 -25.37
CA THR A 518 -9.30 7.29 -24.09
C THR A 518 -9.75 6.14 -23.20
N SER A 519 -9.70 6.35 -21.89
CA SER A 519 -10.07 5.33 -20.91
C SER A 519 -10.81 5.95 -19.72
N GLU A 520 -11.79 5.23 -19.18
CA GLU A 520 -12.46 5.59 -17.92
C GLU A 520 -11.54 5.43 -16.71
N HIS A 521 -10.47 4.65 -16.84
CA HIS A 521 -9.47 4.45 -15.80
C HIS A 521 -8.47 5.61 -15.67
N HIS A 522 -8.60 6.63 -16.53
CA HIS A 522 -7.74 7.82 -16.52
C HIS A 522 -8.47 9.03 -15.95
N ASP A 523 -8.03 9.49 -14.78
CA ASP A 523 -8.57 10.69 -14.17
C ASP A 523 -8.14 11.95 -14.95
N LYS A 524 -9.11 12.60 -15.61
CA LYS A 524 -8.84 13.75 -16.49
C LYS A 524 -8.66 15.07 -15.75
N ARG A 525 -9.01 15.14 -14.46
CA ARG A 525 -9.08 16.40 -13.72
C ARG A 525 -8.46 16.30 -12.33
N ASP A 526 -7.46 17.13 -12.12
CA ASP A 526 -6.98 17.50 -10.80
C ASP A 526 -7.76 18.73 -10.28
N PRO A 527 -8.32 18.71 -9.06
CA PRO A 527 -8.90 19.88 -8.39
C PRO A 527 -7.96 21.10 -8.27
N TYR A 528 -6.64 20.92 -8.30
CA TYR A 528 -5.66 22.02 -8.13
C TYR A 528 -5.15 22.59 -9.48
N ALA A 529 -4.95 21.77 -10.51
CA ALA A 529 -4.44 22.16 -11.82
C ALA A 529 -5.52 22.21 -12.93
N ASN A 530 -6.77 21.83 -12.64
CA ASN A 530 -7.90 21.76 -13.59
C ASN A 530 -7.73 20.84 -14.81
N ALA A 531 -6.61 20.11 -14.94
CA ALA A 531 -6.35 19.11 -15.96
C ALA A 531 -5.35 18.06 -15.44
N SER A 532 -5.39 16.85 -16.01
CA SER A 532 -4.34 15.85 -15.84
C SER A 532 -3.02 16.34 -16.46
N PRO A 533 -1.86 16.14 -15.81
CA PRO A 533 -0.58 16.55 -16.36
C PRO A 533 -0.10 15.65 -17.50
N HIS A 534 -0.86 14.63 -17.90
CA HIS A 534 -0.50 13.65 -18.93
C HIS A 534 -1.76 13.01 -19.53
N THR A 535 -1.62 12.32 -20.65
CA THR A 535 -2.71 11.65 -21.37
C THR A 535 -2.65 10.12 -21.28
N GLY A 536 -1.88 9.59 -20.33
CA GLY A 536 -1.56 8.17 -20.21
C GLY A 536 -0.09 7.91 -20.54
N TYR A 537 0.40 6.72 -20.18
CA TYR A 537 1.77 6.30 -20.49
C TYR A 537 1.77 5.09 -21.40
N LEU A 538 2.31 5.24 -22.60
CA LEU A 538 2.56 4.12 -23.48
C LEU A 538 3.72 3.27 -22.93
N PHE A 539 3.42 2.04 -22.52
CA PHE A 539 4.36 1.20 -21.78
C PHE A 539 5.50 0.71 -22.67
N HIS A 540 5.20 0.15 -23.84
CA HIS A 540 6.20 -0.38 -24.75
C HIS A 540 6.68 0.66 -25.76
N GLU A 541 8.00 0.69 -25.98
CA GLU A 541 8.67 1.73 -26.78
C GLU A 541 8.44 1.56 -28.29
N HIS A 542 8.24 0.35 -28.81
CA HIS A 542 8.12 0.08 -30.24
C HIS A 542 6.66 -0.13 -30.71
N ALA A 543 5.69 0.16 -29.85
CA ALA A 543 4.28 0.01 -30.22
C ALA A 543 3.92 0.87 -31.46
N ARG A 544 2.90 0.44 -32.20
CA ARG A 544 2.46 1.12 -33.43
C ARG A 544 1.49 2.26 -33.12
N TYR A 545 2.02 3.39 -32.64
CA TYR A 545 1.28 4.63 -32.36
C TYR A 545 1.81 5.84 -33.14
N ASN A 546 1.05 6.93 -33.18
CA ASN A 546 1.46 8.17 -33.85
C ASN A 546 2.49 8.97 -33.03
N VAL A 547 3.76 8.82 -33.40
CA VAL A 547 4.91 9.49 -32.77
C VAL A 547 4.99 11.00 -33.01
N ASN A 548 4.27 11.53 -34.01
CA ASN A 548 4.26 12.97 -34.31
C ASN A 548 3.33 13.76 -33.38
N VAL A 549 2.41 13.07 -32.70
CA VAL A 549 1.38 13.67 -31.83
C VAL A 549 1.64 13.35 -30.37
N TYR A 550 2.00 12.11 -30.04
CA TYR A 550 2.27 11.70 -28.66
C TYR A 550 3.76 11.62 -28.36
N ASP A 551 4.20 12.35 -27.33
CA ASP A 551 5.54 12.26 -26.78
C ASP A 551 5.54 11.37 -25.54
N ARG A 552 6.08 10.16 -25.70
CA ARG A 552 6.18 9.15 -24.63
C ARG A 552 7.04 9.60 -23.45
N ALA A 553 8.06 10.42 -23.68
CA ALA A 553 8.99 10.86 -22.62
C ALA A 553 8.35 11.92 -21.72
N THR A 554 7.55 12.80 -22.29
CA THR A 554 6.82 13.85 -21.55
C THR A 554 5.38 13.48 -21.19
N LEU A 555 4.90 12.35 -21.71
CA LEU A 555 3.54 11.82 -21.55
C LEU A 555 2.46 12.80 -22.06
N GLN A 556 2.83 13.62 -23.05
CA GLN A 556 1.97 14.66 -23.63
C GLN A 556 1.45 14.24 -25.00
N GLY A 557 0.28 14.78 -25.37
CA GLY A 557 -0.32 14.57 -26.69
C GLY A 557 -1.30 13.40 -26.73
N GLN A 558 -2.02 13.25 -27.84
CA GLN A 558 -3.04 12.22 -27.99
C GLN A 558 -2.42 10.93 -28.53
N ILE A 559 -2.78 9.79 -27.95
CA ILE A 559 -2.29 8.47 -28.39
C ILE A 559 -3.23 7.95 -29.49
N PHE A 560 -2.72 7.86 -30.72
CA PHE A 560 -3.43 7.26 -31.86
C PHE A 560 -2.74 5.96 -32.28
N PRO A 561 -3.44 4.81 -32.34
CA PRO A 561 -2.92 3.63 -33.01
C PRO A 561 -2.82 3.90 -34.51
N VAL A 562 -1.72 3.47 -35.14
CA VAL A 562 -1.47 3.73 -36.56
C VAL A 562 -1.41 2.46 -37.40
N ASN A 563 -1.35 1.29 -36.77
CA ASN A 563 -1.26 0.03 -37.50
C ASN A 563 -1.55 -1.17 -36.58
N ARG A 564 -1.72 -2.36 -37.18
CA ARG A 564 -1.82 -3.63 -36.46
C ARG A 564 -0.43 -4.24 -36.31
N GLN A 565 -0.23 -5.08 -35.29
CA GLN A 565 1.03 -5.78 -35.07
C GLN A 565 0.76 -7.31 -35.10
N PHE A 566 1.66 -8.08 -35.73
CA PHE A 566 1.60 -9.55 -35.79
C PHE A 566 2.92 -10.22 -35.41
N THR A 567 3.84 -9.48 -34.78
CA THR A 567 5.10 -10.02 -34.27
C THR A 567 4.84 -10.70 -32.92
N PRO A 568 5.65 -11.70 -32.53
CA PRO A 568 5.62 -12.24 -31.18
C PRO A 568 6.30 -11.32 -30.15
N GLU A 569 6.84 -10.18 -30.57
CA GLU A 569 7.62 -9.27 -29.75
C GLU A 569 6.72 -8.43 -28.85
N ILE A 570 6.84 -8.64 -27.54
CA ILE A 570 6.00 -7.96 -26.56
C ILE A 570 6.19 -6.43 -26.55
N ASN A 571 7.33 -5.95 -27.04
CA ASN A 571 7.61 -4.51 -27.16
C ASN A 571 6.87 -3.82 -28.31
N ASP A 572 6.20 -4.57 -29.17
CA ASP A 572 5.36 -4.03 -30.24
C ASP A 572 3.88 -3.92 -29.80
N ASP A 573 3.52 -4.52 -28.66
CA ASP A 573 2.16 -4.48 -28.11
C ASP A 573 1.77 -3.06 -27.66
N LEU A 574 0.56 -2.65 -28.07
CA LEU A 574 0.01 -1.36 -27.68
C LEU A 574 -0.57 -1.43 -26.26
N VAL A 575 0.29 -1.23 -25.25
CA VAL A 575 -0.11 -1.20 -23.84
C VAL A 575 -0.05 0.24 -23.32
N VAL A 576 -1.18 0.74 -22.79
CA VAL A 576 -1.25 2.05 -22.14
C VAL A 576 -1.52 1.88 -20.65
N ILE A 577 -0.72 2.54 -19.82
CA ILE A 577 -0.93 2.66 -18.39
C ILE A 577 -1.72 3.92 -18.10
N TRP A 578 -2.92 3.74 -17.55
CA TRP A 578 -3.80 4.82 -17.14
C TRP A 578 -3.58 5.19 -15.67
N TYR A 579 -3.86 6.46 -15.35
CA TYR A 579 -3.50 7.08 -14.09
C TYR A 579 -4.74 7.42 -13.27
N ARG A 580 -4.65 7.18 -11.97
CA ARG A 580 -5.68 7.52 -11.00
C ARG A 580 -5.17 8.55 -10.02
N PHE A 581 -5.97 9.57 -9.77
CA PHE A 581 -5.69 10.64 -8.84
C PHE A 581 -6.11 10.22 -7.42
N THR A 582 -5.16 10.12 -6.49
CA THR A 582 -5.45 9.75 -5.09
C THR A 582 -4.47 10.45 -4.15
N ASP A 583 -4.99 11.05 -3.07
CA ASP A 583 -4.22 11.88 -2.12
C ASP A 583 -3.34 12.93 -2.85
N HIS A 584 -3.90 13.58 -3.87
CA HIS A 584 -3.27 14.61 -4.70
C HIS A 584 -2.10 14.17 -5.60
N ILE A 585 -1.95 12.85 -5.82
CA ILE A 585 -0.91 12.28 -6.68
C ILE A 585 -1.58 11.47 -7.80
N PHE A 586 -1.07 11.59 -9.01
CA PHE A 586 -1.44 10.70 -10.13
C PHE A 586 -0.61 9.42 -10.08
N TRP A 587 -1.26 8.30 -9.78
CA TRP A 587 -0.62 7.00 -9.70
C TRP A 587 -0.88 6.18 -10.99
N PRO A 588 0.17 5.63 -11.63
CA PRO A 588 0.00 4.69 -12.74
C PRO A 588 -0.56 3.39 -12.19
N TRP A 589 -1.84 3.11 -12.43
CA TRP A 589 -2.55 2.06 -11.69
C TRP A 589 -3.14 0.97 -12.58
N LYS A 590 -3.57 1.31 -13.81
CA LYS A 590 -4.33 0.39 -14.66
C LYS A 590 -3.67 0.19 -16.02
N PRO A 591 -3.04 -0.98 -16.26
CA PRO A 591 -2.57 -1.38 -17.57
C PRO A 591 -3.74 -1.85 -18.46
N VAL A 592 -3.80 -1.33 -19.69
CA VAL A 592 -4.73 -1.79 -20.73
C VAL A 592 -3.95 -2.13 -21.99
N HIS A 593 -4.08 -3.37 -22.45
CA HIS A 593 -3.56 -3.85 -23.73
C HIS A 593 -4.62 -3.65 -24.82
N TYR A 594 -4.26 -2.95 -25.89
CA TYR A 594 -5.16 -2.61 -26.98
C TYR A 594 -4.92 -3.48 -28.21
N GLU A 595 -5.93 -4.27 -28.57
CA GLU A 595 -5.97 -5.00 -29.84
C GLU A 595 -6.42 -4.03 -30.95
N CYS A 596 -5.47 -3.65 -31.81
CA CYS A 596 -5.72 -2.68 -32.87
C CYS A 596 -6.47 -3.29 -34.06
N GLN A 597 -7.47 -2.57 -34.56
CA GLN A 597 -8.30 -2.96 -35.70
C GLN A 597 -8.50 -1.76 -36.63
N TRP A 598 -8.51 -2.02 -37.93
CA TRP A 598 -8.88 -1.00 -38.91
C TRP A 598 -10.37 -0.66 -38.82
N PRO A 599 -10.76 0.61 -39.01
CA PRO A 599 -12.16 1.03 -39.08
C PRO A 599 -12.97 0.25 -40.12
N GLY A 600 -14.16 -0.20 -39.74
CA GLY A 600 -15.07 -0.93 -40.64
C GLY A 600 -15.83 -0.04 -41.64
N ASN A 601 -15.92 1.27 -41.38
CA ASN A 601 -16.50 2.26 -42.29
C ASN A 601 -15.53 3.41 -42.44
N THR A 602 -14.88 3.48 -43.58
CA THR A 602 -13.86 4.49 -43.89
C THR A 602 -14.30 5.40 -45.02
N LYS A 603 -13.71 6.59 -45.01
CA LYS A 603 -13.58 7.38 -46.23
C LYS A 603 -12.67 6.63 -47.21
N ARG A 604 -12.63 7.06 -48.47
CA ARG A 604 -11.82 6.42 -49.52
C ARG A 604 -11.09 7.43 -50.38
N VAL A 605 -10.04 6.97 -51.02
CA VAL A 605 -9.38 7.67 -52.13
C VAL A 605 -9.41 6.76 -53.34
N VAL A 606 -9.90 7.26 -54.46
CA VAL A 606 -9.84 6.53 -55.74
C VAL A 606 -8.69 7.07 -56.56
N ILE A 607 -7.65 6.26 -56.81
CA ILE A 607 -6.43 6.68 -57.51
C ILE A 607 -6.76 7.27 -58.89
N ALA A 608 -7.64 6.63 -59.65
CA ALA A 608 -8.06 7.09 -60.96
C ALA A 608 -8.87 8.40 -60.97
N SER A 609 -9.41 8.86 -59.83
CA SER A 609 -10.31 10.02 -59.78
C SER A 609 -9.63 11.36 -60.07
N ARG A 610 -8.33 11.47 -59.74
CA ARG A 610 -7.59 12.74 -59.61
C ARG A 610 -8.08 13.68 -58.51
N GLU A 611 -9.13 13.32 -57.77
CA GLU A 611 -9.76 14.16 -56.74
C GLU A 611 -9.22 13.89 -55.32
N GLY A 612 -8.50 12.78 -55.13
CA GLY A 612 -7.92 12.44 -53.82
C GLY A 612 -8.99 12.14 -52.78
N SER A 613 -8.78 12.61 -51.55
CA SER A 613 -9.74 12.48 -50.44
C SER A 613 -11.10 13.12 -50.75
N GLU A 614 -11.13 14.07 -51.68
CA GLU A 614 -12.35 14.78 -52.07
C GLU A 614 -13.19 14.03 -53.11
N CYS A 615 -12.79 12.80 -53.48
CA CYS A 615 -13.57 11.97 -54.38
C CYS A 615 -14.90 11.54 -53.74
N LYS A 616 -15.78 10.94 -54.55
CA LYS A 616 -17.01 10.33 -54.06
C LYS A 616 -16.74 9.08 -53.23
N GLY A 617 -17.56 8.87 -52.22
CA GLY A 617 -17.69 7.61 -51.51
C GLY A 617 -18.22 6.49 -52.41
N ALA A 618 -18.30 5.27 -51.87
CA ALA A 618 -18.87 4.12 -52.60
C ALA A 618 -20.35 4.32 -52.97
N ASP A 619 -21.06 5.18 -52.25
CA ASP A 619 -22.44 5.59 -52.49
C ASP A 619 -22.60 6.63 -53.62
N GLY A 620 -21.49 7.16 -54.14
CA GLY A 620 -21.48 8.18 -55.19
C GLY A 620 -21.71 9.61 -54.69
N ILE A 621 -21.71 9.83 -53.37
CA ILE A 621 -21.81 11.16 -52.75
C ILE A 621 -20.40 11.67 -52.43
N TYR A 622 -20.15 12.97 -52.59
CA TYR A 622 -18.86 13.55 -52.22
C TYR A 622 -18.66 13.48 -50.71
N GLN A 623 -17.45 13.09 -50.32
CA GLN A 623 -17.05 13.02 -48.91
C GLN A 623 -16.93 14.43 -48.35
N THR A 624 -17.44 14.65 -47.12
CA THR A 624 -17.47 15.97 -46.50
C THR A 624 -16.77 16.04 -45.15
N TRP A 625 -16.36 17.26 -44.79
CA TRP A 625 -15.85 17.66 -43.49
C TRP A 625 -16.49 18.99 -43.09
N PRO A 626 -16.73 19.23 -41.80
CA PRO A 626 -17.30 20.48 -41.33
C PRO A 626 -16.27 21.62 -41.40
N ASP A 627 -16.64 22.75 -41.99
CA ASP A 627 -15.80 23.96 -42.02
C ASP A 627 -15.68 24.63 -40.64
N ARG A 628 -15.03 25.81 -40.59
CA ARG A 628 -14.88 26.60 -39.35
C ARG A 628 -16.24 26.89 -38.67
N ASP A 629 -17.27 27.16 -39.45
CA ASP A 629 -18.59 27.52 -38.97
C ASP A 629 -19.46 26.27 -38.67
N GLY A 630 -18.99 25.08 -39.06
CA GLY A 630 -19.61 23.78 -38.83
C GLY A 630 -20.48 23.31 -40.00
N GLU A 631 -20.39 23.94 -41.16
CA GLU A 631 -21.09 23.50 -42.37
C GLU A 631 -20.28 22.44 -43.12
N GLU A 632 -20.92 21.36 -43.54
CA GLU A 632 -20.28 20.31 -44.33
C GLU A 632 -19.79 20.84 -45.69
N LYS A 633 -18.49 20.71 -45.95
CA LYS A 633 -17.83 21.00 -47.23
C LYS A 633 -17.17 19.75 -47.76
N ASN A 634 -17.09 19.63 -49.08
CA ASN A 634 -16.47 18.51 -49.77
C ASN A 634 -14.94 18.63 -49.90
N TYR A 635 -14.30 19.29 -48.91
CA TYR A 635 -12.86 19.50 -48.80
C TYR A 635 -12.51 19.82 -47.34
N LEU A 636 -11.25 19.61 -46.96
CA LEU A 636 -10.74 20.04 -45.66
C LEU A 636 -10.53 21.56 -45.67
N ASP A 637 -11.44 22.30 -45.03
CA ASP A 637 -11.39 23.77 -44.97
C ASP A 637 -10.07 24.28 -44.35
N PRO A 638 -9.24 25.01 -45.12
CA PRO A 638 -7.99 25.57 -44.61
C PRO A 638 -8.17 26.58 -43.47
N ALA A 639 -9.38 27.10 -43.26
CA ALA A 639 -9.67 27.99 -42.14
C ALA A 639 -9.90 27.25 -40.81
N ARG A 640 -10.11 25.92 -40.85
CA ARG A 640 -10.28 25.07 -39.65
C ARG A 640 -9.14 24.06 -39.48
N TYR A 641 -8.78 23.35 -40.54
CA TYR A 641 -7.81 22.26 -40.47
C TYR A 641 -6.42 22.75 -40.85
N LYS A 642 -5.45 22.54 -39.95
CA LYS A 642 -4.04 22.91 -40.11
C LYS A 642 -3.15 21.68 -40.05
N ASP A 643 -1.89 21.85 -40.43
CA ASP A 643 -0.85 20.80 -40.37
C ASP A 643 -1.28 19.47 -41.00
N VAL A 644 -1.99 19.58 -42.13
CA VAL A 644 -2.51 18.44 -42.90
C VAL A 644 -1.35 17.69 -43.55
N MET A 645 -1.13 16.43 -43.17
CA MET A 645 -0.03 15.60 -43.66
C MET A 645 -0.39 14.11 -43.68
N ILE A 646 0.28 13.34 -44.53
CA ILE A 646 0.21 11.87 -44.46
C ILE A 646 1.08 11.40 -43.29
N TYR A 647 0.51 10.59 -42.39
CA TYR A 647 1.30 9.91 -41.37
C TYR A 647 2.05 8.75 -42.02
N GLN A 648 3.35 8.68 -41.77
CA GLN A 648 4.19 7.57 -42.23
C GLN A 648 5.41 7.39 -41.32
N GLN A 649 5.83 6.15 -41.16
CA GLN A 649 7.05 5.73 -40.49
C GLN A 649 7.49 4.41 -41.14
N PRO A 650 8.42 4.45 -42.11
CA PRO A 650 8.75 3.29 -42.94
C PRO A 650 9.85 2.37 -42.39
N ASP A 651 10.48 2.72 -41.27
CA ASP A 651 11.51 1.90 -40.63
C ASP A 651 10.88 1.01 -39.55
N PRO A 652 10.79 -0.32 -39.76
CA PRO A 652 10.13 -1.25 -38.83
C PRO A 652 10.80 -1.38 -37.47
N THR A 653 12.01 -0.82 -37.29
CA THR A 653 12.73 -0.84 -36.02
C THR A 653 12.38 0.33 -35.10
N LEU A 654 11.59 1.30 -35.57
CA LEU A 654 11.14 2.47 -34.82
C LEU A 654 9.67 2.33 -34.40
N PRO A 655 9.23 3.03 -33.33
CA PRO A 655 7.81 3.10 -32.99
C PRO A 655 6.98 3.70 -34.11
N GLY A 656 5.71 3.29 -34.14
CA GLY A 656 4.73 3.88 -35.05
C GLY A 656 4.80 3.37 -36.48
N TYR A 657 5.39 2.19 -36.71
CA TYR A 657 5.54 1.58 -38.02
C TYR A 657 4.25 1.54 -38.84
N ASN A 658 4.25 2.31 -39.92
CA ASN A 658 3.26 2.35 -40.99
C ASN A 658 3.95 2.94 -42.23
N PRO A 659 4.38 2.09 -43.19
CA PRO A 659 5.32 2.51 -44.22
C PRO A 659 4.77 3.33 -45.38
N ASN A 660 3.45 3.55 -45.47
CA ASN A 660 2.83 4.30 -46.58
C ASN A 660 3.10 3.66 -47.95
N GLU A 661 2.81 2.36 -48.07
CA GLU A 661 2.98 1.55 -49.27
C GLU A 661 2.13 2.06 -50.45
N GLU A 662 1.07 2.82 -50.19
CA GLU A 662 0.25 3.47 -51.21
C GLU A 662 0.93 4.68 -51.85
N HIS A 663 2.13 5.03 -51.38
CA HIS A 663 2.91 6.19 -51.80
C HIS A 663 2.06 7.46 -51.74
N ALA A 664 1.33 7.59 -50.63
CA ALA A 664 0.36 8.64 -50.50
C ALA A 664 1.03 9.99 -50.23
N VAL A 665 0.42 11.03 -50.77
CA VAL A 665 0.89 12.42 -50.66
C VAL A 665 -0.25 13.35 -50.27
N ALA A 666 0.07 14.33 -49.42
CA ALA A 666 -0.80 15.45 -49.11
C ALA A 666 -0.38 16.65 -49.97
N THR A 667 -1.23 17.07 -50.90
CA THR A 667 -0.93 18.19 -51.81
C THR A 667 -2.18 19.01 -52.13
N ALA A 668 -2.03 20.10 -52.87
CA ALA A 668 -3.15 20.97 -53.22
C ALA A 668 -4.28 20.18 -53.89
N SER A 669 -5.53 20.54 -53.59
CA SER A 669 -6.70 19.94 -54.19
C SER A 669 -6.69 20.13 -55.70
N PHE A 670 -6.99 19.06 -56.42
CA PHE A 670 -7.23 19.13 -57.86
C PHE A 670 -8.57 19.81 -58.17
N ARG A 671 -9.60 19.47 -57.40
CA ARG A 671 -10.99 19.90 -57.63
C ARG A 671 -11.22 21.36 -57.25
N HIS A 672 -10.52 21.82 -56.23
CA HIS A 672 -10.62 23.17 -55.66
C HIS A 672 -9.32 23.97 -55.87
N GLY A 673 -8.50 23.58 -56.85
CA GLY A 673 -7.21 24.21 -57.15
C GLY A 673 -7.28 25.68 -57.58
N ASP A 674 -8.44 26.12 -58.10
CA ASP A 674 -8.68 27.50 -58.53
C ASP A 674 -9.03 28.45 -57.36
N MET A 675 -9.18 27.92 -56.14
CA MET A 675 -9.43 28.76 -54.96
C MET A 675 -8.20 29.64 -54.63
N PRO A 676 -8.39 30.85 -54.05
CA PRO A 676 -7.26 31.71 -53.66
C PRO A 676 -6.28 31.05 -52.69
N SER A 677 -6.77 30.14 -51.84
CA SER A 677 -5.99 29.29 -50.95
C SER A 677 -6.50 27.86 -51.10
N PRO A 678 -5.99 27.08 -52.06
CA PRO A 678 -6.47 25.73 -52.32
C PRO A 678 -6.35 24.85 -51.06
N PRO A 679 -7.38 24.05 -50.74
CA PRO A 679 -7.28 23.08 -49.65
C PRO A 679 -6.25 22.00 -49.98
N VAL A 680 -5.74 21.36 -48.92
CA VAL A 680 -4.88 20.17 -49.05
C VAL A 680 -5.77 18.94 -49.09
N ALA A 681 -5.51 18.03 -50.01
CA ALA A 681 -6.18 16.74 -50.13
C ALA A 681 -5.15 15.60 -50.08
N ALA A 682 -5.58 14.44 -49.57
CA ALA A 682 -4.79 13.22 -49.54
C ALA A 682 -4.95 12.46 -50.85
N PHE A 683 -3.88 11.90 -51.39
CA PHE A 683 -3.91 11.11 -52.61
C PHE A 683 -3.07 9.86 -52.44
N GLY A 684 -3.54 8.71 -52.91
CA GLY A 684 -2.75 7.49 -53.05
C GLY A 684 -2.28 7.31 -54.50
N LEU A 685 -1.11 6.73 -54.70
CA LEU A 685 -0.57 6.39 -56.03
C LEU A 685 -0.56 4.87 -56.27
N ARG A 686 -0.52 4.05 -55.23
CA ARG A 686 -0.35 2.60 -55.30
C ARG A 686 -1.43 1.89 -54.47
N ASP A 687 -1.70 0.63 -54.82
CA ASP A 687 -2.61 -0.27 -54.09
C ASP A 687 -2.10 -1.72 -54.06
N ASP A 688 -0.83 -1.92 -54.43
CA ASP A 688 -0.25 -3.21 -54.82
C ASP A 688 1.05 -3.56 -54.07
N LEU A 689 1.43 -2.77 -53.06
CA LEU A 689 2.68 -2.93 -52.31
C LEU A 689 2.50 -3.47 -50.89
N ASN A 690 1.32 -3.34 -50.29
CA ASN A 690 1.06 -3.75 -48.92
C ASN A 690 1.19 -5.28 -48.72
N ILE A 691 1.90 -5.69 -47.66
CA ILE A 691 1.99 -7.09 -47.23
C ILE A 691 0.95 -7.33 -46.14
N THR A 692 -0.17 -7.96 -46.53
CA THR A 692 -1.34 -8.20 -45.67
C THR A 692 -1.33 -9.57 -44.98
N ALA A 693 -0.25 -10.36 -45.15
CA ALA A 693 -0.05 -11.60 -44.40
C ALA A 693 0.01 -11.29 -42.90
N GLN A 694 -0.68 -12.09 -42.07
CA GLN A 694 -0.75 -11.89 -40.62
C GLN A 694 0.42 -12.60 -39.92
N ASP A 695 1.65 -12.23 -40.29
CA ASP A 695 2.89 -12.75 -39.73
C ASP A 695 3.92 -11.61 -39.59
N GLU A 696 5.18 -11.94 -39.28
CA GLU A 696 6.26 -10.98 -39.06
C GLU A 696 6.59 -10.10 -40.29
N THR A 697 6.17 -10.49 -41.49
CA THR A 697 6.35 -9.71 -42.72
C THR A 697 5.27 -8.65 -42.94
N HIS A 698 4.25 -8.59 -42.07
CA HIS A 698 3.15 -7.65 -42.19
C HIS A 698 3.63 -6.19 -42.19
N THR A 699 3.24 -5.46 -43.23
CA THR A 699 3.47 -4.02 -43.33
C THR A 699 2.23 -3.26 -42.88
N SER A 700 1.15 -3.25 -43.65
CA SER A 700 -0.16 -2.66 -43.32
C SER A 700 -1.27 -3.21 -44.22
N GLU A 701 -2.54 -2.87 -43.95
CA GLU A 701 -3.65 -3.01 -44.89
C GLU A 701 -3.77 -1.74 -45.77
N ASN A 702 -4.45 -1.84 -46.93
CA ASN A 702 -4.51 -0.80 -47.98
C ASN A 702 -5.20 0.52 -47.56
N TYR A 703 -4.63 1.25 -46.59
CA TYR A 703 -5.20 2.43 -45.97
C TYR A 703 -4.17 3.55 -45.85
N VAL A 704 -4.61 4.77 -46.16
CA VAL A 704 -3.84 5.99 -45.93
C VAL A 704 -4.32 6.71 -44.69
N LEU A 705 -3.36 7.07 -43.83
CA LEU A 705 -3.60 7.85 -42.62
C LEU A 705 -3.30 9.33 -42.86
N LEU A 706 -4.34 10.17 -42.82
CA LEU A 706 -4.21 11.62 -42.90
C LEU A 706 -4.29 12.22 -41.50
N GLN A 707 -3.22 12.86 -41.04
CA GLN A 707 -3.18 13.62 -39.80
C GLN A 707 -3.47 15.10 -40.07
N TYR A 708 -4.21 15.75 -39.17
CA TYR A 708 -4.38 17.21 -39.16
C TYR A 708 -4.63 17.74 -37.73
N TYR A 709 -4.53 19.05 -37.56
CA TYR A 709 -4.93 19.76 -36.34
C TYR A 709 -6.25 20.50 -36.57
N ASP A 710 -7.25 20.23 -35.74
CA ASP A 710 -8.55 20.91 -35.78
C ASP A 710 -8.53 22.14 -34.85
N LEU A 711 -8.53 23.34 -35.44
CA LEU A 711 -8.51 24.61 -34.69
C LEU A 711 -9.74 24.80 -33.79
N LYS A 712 -10.88 24.17 -34.10
CA LYS A 712 -12.13 24.30 -33.33
C LYS A 712 -12.13 23.38 -32.12
N ALA A 713 -11.67 22.14 -32.30
CA ALA A 713 -11.53 21.17 -31.21
C ALA A 713 -10.24 21.37 -30.39
N SER A 714 -9.27 22.12 -30.92
CA SER A 714 -7.97 22.40 -30.33
C SER A 714 -7.13 21.14 -30.05
N ASN A 715 -7.21 20.16 -30.95
CA ASN A 715 -6.54 18.88 -30.84
C ASN A 715 -6.16 18.33 -32.24
N HIS A 716 -5.28 17.31 -32.25
CA HIS A 716 -5.00 16.55 -33.47
C HIS A 716 -6.09 15.51 -33.70
N GLU A 717 -6.34 15.20 -34.97
CA GLU A 717 -7.20 14.11 -35.41
C GLU A 717 -6.51 13.36 -36.56
N MET A 718 -6.96 12.12 -36.79
CA MET A 718 -6.56 11.32 -37.95
C MET A 718 -7.78 10.81 -38.69
N GLU A 719 -7.70 10.82 -40.01
CA GLU A 719 -8.70 10.28 -40.91
C GLU A 719 -8.11 9.10 -41.69
N VAL A 720 -8.86 8.01 -41.80
CA VAL A 720 -8.43 6.78 -42.46
C VAL A 720 -9.12 6.65 -43.81
N PHE A 721 -8.35 6.50 -44.88
CA PHE A 721 -8.86 6.36 -46.25
C PHE A 721 -8.55 4.98 -46.84
N ASP A 722 -9.59 4.25 -47.24
CA ASP A 722 -9.47 3.05 -48.07
C ASP A 722 -8.98 3.41 -49.48
N ILE A 723 -7.95 2.72 -49.97
CA ILE A 723 -7.35 3.02 -51.27
C ILE A 723 -7.88 2.09 -52.35
N VAL A 724 -8.53 2.70 -53.34
CA VAL A 724 -9.14 1.97 -54.47
C VAL A 724 -8.55 2.43 -55.79
N LYS A 725 -8.05 1.49 -56.60
CA LYS A 725 -7.48 1.80 -57.92
C LYS A 725 -8.45 2.51 -58.88
N ARG A 726 -9.69 2.04 -58.97
CA ARG A 726 -10.72 2.51 -59.93
C ARG A 726 -12.14 2.24 -59.46
N ASP A 727 -13.09 3.04 -59.92
CA ASP A 727 -14.52 2.88 -59.65
C ASP A 727 -15.34 3.21 -60.91
N TYR A 728 -15.80 2.15 -61.59
CA TYR A 728 -16.58 2.28 -62.81
C TYR A 728 -17.97 2.89 -62.57
N ALA A 729 -18.58 2.67 -61.41
CA ALA A 729 -19.92 3.17 -61.09
C ALA A 729 -19.91 4.70 -60.95
N ASN A 730 -18.84 5.24 -60.37
CA ASN A 730 -18.64 6.68 -60.22
C ASN A 730 -17.89 7.35 -61.39
N GLY A 731 -17.54 6.59 -62.43
CA GLY A 731 -16.83 7.10 -63.61
C GLY A 731 -15.33 7.33 -63.40
N TYR A 732 -14.77 6.90 -62.26
CA TYR A 732 -13.35 7.00 -61.96
C TYR A 732 -12.57 5.87 -62.65
N LYS A 733 -12.07 6.18 -63.84
CA LYS A 733 -11.28 5.28 -64.69
C LYS A 733 -9.98 5.99 -65.09
N PHE A 734 -8.96 5.24 -65.49
CA PHE A 734 -7.75 5.81 -66.11
C PHE A 734 -8.04 6.27 -67.56
N GLU A 735 -9.09 7.07 -67.73
CA GLU A 735 -9.55 7.65 -68.98
C GLU A 735 -9.75 9.16 -68.76
N TYR A 736 -8.94 9.99 -69.43
CA TYR A 736 -8.94 11.44 -69.24
C TYR A 736 -9.10 12.18 -70.56
N GLU A 737 -9.61 13.41 -70.50
CA GLU A 737 -9.71 14.29 -71.66
C GLU A 737 -8.41 15.07 -71.87
N MET A 738 -8.05 15.30 -73.13
CA MET A 738 -6.86 16.04 -73.56
C MET A 738 -7.18 16.82 -74.84
N LYS A 739 -6.56 17.97 -75.09
CA LYS A 739 -6.74 18.69 -76.35
C LYS A 739 -5.60 18.39 -77.32
N ALA A 740 -5.90 18.37 -78.61
CA ALA A 740 -4.87 18.34 -79.65
C ALA A 740 -4.01 19.61 -79.54
N GLY A 741 -2.69 19.43 -79.60
CA GLY A 741 -1.70 20.46 -79.34
C GLY A 741 -1.22 20.52 -77.88
N ASP A 742 -1.85 19.80 -76.94
CA ASP A 742 -1.37 19.72 -75.56
C ASP A 742 -0.20 18.75 -75.41
N LEU A 743 0.67 19.05 -74.45
CA LEU A 743 1.70 18.13 -73.97
C LEU A 743 1.04 17.00 -73.17
N LEU A 744 1.46 15.76 -73.40
CA LEU A 744 1.02 14.61 -72.61
C LEU A 744 1.62 14.69 -71.20
N THR A 745 0.76 14.94 -70.22
CA THR A 745 1.13 14.99 -68.81
C THR A 745 0.48 13.86 -68.03
N ALA A 746 1.19 13.29 -67.05
CA ALA A 746 0.63 12.30 -66.14
C ALA A 746 -0.64 12.81 -65.42
N PRO A 747 -1.55 11.91 -64.99
CA PRO A 747 -2.72 12.29 -64.21
C PRO A 747 -2.32 12.97 -62.90
N TYR A 748 -3.19 13.82 -62.35
CA TYR A 748 -2.96 14.40 -61.03
C TYR A 748 -3.20 13.35 -59.92
N PRO A 749 -2.38 13.28 -58.85
CA PRO A 749 -1.19 14.09 -58.56
C PRO A 749 0.13 13.46 -59.03
N LEU A 750 0.10 12.37 -59.80
CA LEU A 750 1.31 11.70 -60.29
C LEU A 750 2.24 12.67 -61.04
N ASN A 751 1.69 13.63 -61.79
CA ASN A 751 2.48 14.69 -62.43
C ASN A 751 3.28 15.56 -61.45
N LYS A 752 2.83 15.73 -60.20
CA LYS A 752 3.57 16.44 -59.16
C LYS A 752 4.73 15.62 -58.64
N VAL A 753 4.52 14.31 -58.47
CA VAL A 753 5.55 13.38 -57.99
C VAL A 753 6.64 13.14 -59.05
N ILE A 754 6.28 13.05 -60.33
CA ILE A 754 7.25 12.96 -61.44
C ILE A 754 8.13 14.22 -61.51
N GLY A 755 7.56 15.38 -61.23
CA GLY A 755 8.30 16.64 -61.20
C GLY A 755 8.90 17.04 -62.55
N ALA A 756 10.05 17.71 -62.52
CA ALA A 756 10.68 18.32 -63.70
C ALA A 756 11.60 17.39 -64.50
N ALA A 757 11.98 16.24 -63.93
CA ALA A 757 12.89 15.26 -64.52
C ALA A 757 12.17 13.92 -64.72
N PRO A 758 11.31 13.80 -65.75
CA PRO A 758 10.55 12.58 -65.98
C PRO A 758 11.46 11.38 -66.31
N PRO A 759 11.17 10.19 -65.75
CA PRO A 759 11.84 8.95 -66.17
C PRO A 759 11.76 8.68 -67.67
N SER A 760 12.82 8.10 -68.22
CA SER A 760 12.89 7.71 -69.64
C SER A 760 11.92 6.59 -70.02
N GLU A 761 11.43 5.85 -69.03
CA GLU A 761 10.47 4.75 -69.16
C GLU A 761 9.04 5.21 -69.45
N ILE A 762 8.75 6.51 -69.29
CA ILE A 762 7.46 7.07 -69.68
C ILE A 762 7.34 6.99 -71.20
N CYS A 763 6.28 6.33 -71.66
CA CYS A 763 6.05 6.17 -73.09
C CYS A 763 4.56 6.22 -73.42
N GLY A 764 4.27 6.47 -74.68
CA GLY A 764 2.91 6.40 -75.20
C GLY A 764 2.85 5.81 -76.59
N ARG A 765 1.63 5.64 -77.08
CA ARG A 765 1.36 5.16 -78.42
C ARG A 765 0.02 5.61 -78.92
N ASN A 766 -0.12 5.58 -80.24
CA ASN A 766 -1.38 5.85 -80.89
C ASN A 766 -2.44 4.81 -80.48
N GLY A 767 -3.60 5.27 -80.03
CA GLY A 767 -4.72 4.40 -79.64
C GLY A 767 -5.73 4.17 -80.77
N ASP A 768 -5.81 5.11 -81.72
CA ASP A 768 -6.78 5.06 -82.81
C ASP A 768 -6.18 4.50 -84.11
N PRO A 769 -6.66 3.37 -84.65
CA PRO A 769 -6.13 2.81 -85.89
C PRO A 769 -6.46 3.63 -87.15
N ALA A 770 -7.40 4.57 -87.08
CA ALA A 770 -7.89 5.36 -88.22
C ALA A 770 -7.11 6.67 -88.43
N LYS A 771 -6.51 7.23 -87.38
CA LYS A 771 -5.72 8.48 -87.46
C LYS A 771 -4.58 8.52 -86.45
N ASN A 772 -3.54 9.30 -86.75
CA ASN A 772 -2.40 9.50 -85.87
C ASN A 772 -2.72 10.54 -84.81
N CYS A 773 -2.67 10.14 -83.54
CA CYS A 773 -2.99 10.98 -82.38
C CYS A 773 -1.79 11.19 -81.45
N TYR A 774 -0.75 10.37 -81.55
CA TYR A 774 0.44 10.42 -80.71
C TYR A 774 1.68 10.83 -81.52
N TRP A 775 2.50 11.70 -80.96
CA TRP A 775 3.79 12.08 -81.55
C TRP A 775 4.77 12.49 -80.45
N GLU A 776 6.05 12.17 -80.65
CA GLU A 776 7.14 12.63 -79.79
C GLU A 776 8.00 13.64 -80.53
N ASP A 777 8.38 14.71 -79.84
CA ASP A 777 9.29 15.71 -80.39
C ASP A 777 10.77 15.27 -80.30
N HIS A 778 11.66 16.09 -80.84
CA HIS A 778 13.11 15.82 -80.82
C HIS A 778 13.73 15.75 -79.42
N LYS A 779 13.02 16.17 -78.38
CA LYS A 779 13.43 16.08 -76.98
C LYS A 779 12.81 14.85 -76.28
N GLY A 780 12.03 14.05 -76.99
CA GLY A 780 11.29 12.91 -76.44
C GLY A 780 10.00 13.31 -75.71
N GLN A 781 9.53 14.55 -75.83
CA GLN A 781 8.27 14.96 -75.20
C GLN A 781 7.10 14.48 -76.03
N SER A 782 6.11 13.86 -75.39
CA SER A 782 4.92 13.31 -76.03
C SER A 782 3.81 14.36 -76.18
N TRP A 783 3.14 14.37 -77.32
CA TRP A 783 2.08 15.33 -77.68
C TRP A 783 0.84 14.62 -78.24
N ALA A 784 -0.34 15.22 -78.01
CA ALA A 784 -1.54 14.88 -78.77
C ALA A 784 -1.57 15.71 -80.06
N VAL A 785 -1.61 15.07 -81.24
CA VAL A 785 -1.53 15.78 -82.53
C VAL A 785 -2.83 15.86 -83.31
N SER A 786 -3.87 15.15 -82.87
CA SER A 786 -5.20 15.14 -83.50
C SER A 786 -6.31 15.14 -82.46
N GLY A 787 -7.46 15.72 -82.80
CA GLY A 787 -8.70 15.59 -82.04
C GLY A 787 -9.63 14.48 -82.54
N ASP A 788 -10.66 14.18 -81.74
CA ASP A 788 -11.66 13.14 -81.98
C ASP A 788 -11.04 11.75 -82.18
N ALA A 789 -10.05 11.44 -81.33
CA ALA A 789 -9.30 10.18 -81.30
C ALA A 789 -8.85 9.88 -79.86
N HIS A 790 -7.98 8.89 -79.69
CA HIS A 790 -7.37 8.61 -78.40
C HIS A 790 -5.95 8.09 -78.53
N LEU A 791 -5.18 8.28 -77.46
CA LEU A 791 -3.83 7.73 -77.29
C LEU A 791 -3.73 6.98 -75.95
N PHE A 792 -2.73 6.11 -75.85
CA PHE A 792 -2.39 5.42 -74.61
C PHE A 792 -1.04 5.89 -74.07
N ALA A 793 -0.95 6.02 -72.76
CA ALA A 793 0.25 6.43 -72.05
C ALA A 793 0.51 5.48 -70.87
N TYR A 794 1.79 5.32 -70.53
CA TYR A 794 2.28 4.44 -69.48
C TYR A 794 3.31 5.22 -68.66
N PHE A 795 3.02 5.43 -67.37
CA PHE A 795 3.80 6.34 -66.53
C PHE A 795 4.69 5.59 -65.53
N TRP A 796 5.87 6.14 -65.34
CA TRP A 796 6.85 5.80 -64.31
C TRP A 796 7.16 7.07 -63.54
N TYR A 797 7.59 6.93 -62.29
CA TYR A 797 7.92 8.07 -61.44
C TYR A 797 9.16 7.73 -60.59
N PRO A 798 9.96 8.73 -60.20
CA PRO A 798 11.10 8.51 -59.32
C PRO A 798 10.60 8.09 -57.94
N LEU A 799 11.25 7.11 -57.32
CA LEU A 799 10.99 6.71 -55.94
C LEU A 799 11.38 7.86 -54.99
N ALA A 800 10.42 8.42 -54.28
CA ALA A 800 10.69 9.47 -53.31
C ALA A 800 11.35 8.87 -52.05
N PRO A 801 12.26 9.59 -51.35
CA PRO A 801 12.91 9.08 -50.13
C PRO A 801 11.93 8.64 -49.04
N GLU A 802 10.75 9.25 -49.00
CA GLU A 802 9.69 8.95 -48.04
C GLU A 802 8.80 7.76 -48.43
N PHE A 803 8.88 7.26 -49.66
CA PHE A 803 8.06 6.14 -50.11
C PHE A 803 8.72 4.82 -49.77
N TRP A 804 7.97 3.94 -49.11
CA TRP A 804 8.39 2.57 -48.89
C TRP A 804 8.27 1.76 -50.18
N TYR A 805 9.31 0.97 -50.49
CA TYR A 805 9.31 0.13 -51.67
C TYR A 805 10.13 -1.14 -51.43
N GLU A 806 9.52 -2.29 -51.66
CA GLU A 806 10.20 -3.58 -51.73
C GLU A 806 9.64 -4.36 -52.92
N LYS A 807 10.47 -4.60 -53.94
CA LYS A 807 10.02 -5.06 -55.26
C LYS A 807 9.67 -6.54 -55.34
N ASP A 808 10.36 -7.33 -54.55
CA ASP A 808 10.47 -8.79 -54.65
C ASP A 808 9.71 -9.53 -53.54
N HIS A 809 9.15 -8.80 -52.58
CA HIS A 809 8.36 -9.34 -51.46
C HIS A 809 9.08 -10.50 -50.75
N ASN A 810 10.42 -10.46 -50.71
CA ASN A 810 11.29 -11.55 -50.25
C ASN A 810 12.64 -11.07 -49.67
N GLY A 811 12.89 -9.76 -49.63
CA GLY A 811 14.02 -9.13 -48.99
C GLY A 811 15.39 -9.31 -49.64
N ASN A 812 15.54 -9.68 -50.93
CA ASN A 812 16.87 -9.83 -51.56
C ASN A 812 16.96 -9.45 -53.05
N ASP A 813 17.70 -8.36 -53.28
CA ASP A 813 18.38 -7.93 -54.52
C ASP A 813 17.54 -7.23 -55.61
N ALA A 814 17.17 -5.97 -55.32
CA ALA A 814 17.61 -4.81 -56.09
C ALA A 814 17.61 -3.59 -55.16
N SER A 815 18.75 -2.90 -54.99
CA SER A 815 18.76 -1.63 -54.25
C SER A 815 18.06 -0.57 -55.10
N GLU A 816 16.75 -0.41 -54.94
CA GLU A 816 16.08 0.79 -55.39
C GLU A 816 16.42 1.91 -54.41
N GLU A 817 17.24 2.86 -54.87
CA GLU A 817 17.59 4.06 -54.10
C GLU A 817 16.59 5.19 -54.42
N PRO A 818 16.41 6.16 -53.50
CA PRO A 818 15.63 7.35 -53.80
C PRO A 818 16.05 8.00 -55.12
N GLY A 819 15.09 8.21 -56.01
CA GLY A 819 15.29 8.71 -57.37
C GLY A 819 15.15 7.65 -58.47
N ASP A 820 15.24 6.36 -58.14
CA ASP A 820 15.13 5.29 -59.14
C ASP A 820 13.73 5.26 -59.78
N PRO A 821 13.66 5.00 -61.10
CA PRO A 821 12.38 4.98 -61.80
C PRO A 821 11.59 3.71 -61.46
N ILE A 822 10.37 3.89 -60.93
CA ILE A 822 9.46 2.79 -60.61
C ILE A 822 8.15 2.86 -61.42
N PRO A 823 7.55 1.70 -61.78
CA PRO A 823 6.34 1.66 -62.59
C PRO A 823 5.12 2.10 -61.78
N TRP A 824 4.21 2.87 -62.38
CA TRP A 824 2.94 3.17 -61.75
C TRP A 824 1.94 2.04 -61.95
N LEU A 825 1.51 1.43 -60.83
CA LEU A 825 0.48 0.38 -60.79
C LEU A 825 0.75 -0.76 -61.79
N PRO A 826 1.92 -1.43 -61.71
CA PRO A 826 2.35 -2.41 -62.70
C PRO A 826 1.32 -3.53 -62.91
N ASP A 827 1.16 -3.94 -64.16
CA ASP A 827 0.28 -5.03 -64.62
C ASP A 827 1.07 -5.90 -65.61
N GLY A 828 1.96 -6.74 -65.08
CA GLY A 828 2.79 -7.68 -65.84
C GLY A 828 4.13 -7.10 -66.34
N ILE A 829 4.76 -7.82 -67.26
CA ILE A 829 6.09 -7.50 -67.82
C ILE A 829 5.98 -7.19 -69.31
N VAL A 830 6.74 -6.21 -69.78
CA VAL A 830 6.82 -5.85 -71.20
C VAL A 830 7.61 -6.90 -71.97
N THR A 831 7.03 -7.39 -73.06
CA THR A 831 7.65 -8.35 -73.99
C THR A 831 7.74 -7.77 -75.40
N SER A 832 8.54 -8.37 -76.29
CA SER A 832 8.73 -7.89 -77.67
C SER A 832 7.43 -7.81 -78.48
N GLY A 833 6.40 -8.60 -78.12
CA GLY A 833 5.07 -8.55 -78.74
C GLY A 833 4.10 -7.53 -78.13
N SER A 834 4.50 -6.81 -77.08
CA SER A 834 3.62 -5.89 -76.33
C SER A 834 3.41 -4.54 -77.01
N GLY A 835 4.19 -4.23 -78.06
CA GLY A 835 4.10 -2.96 -78.80
C GLY A 835 4.60 -1.76 -78.00
N PHE A 836 5.68 -1.96 -77.23
CA PHE A 836 6.45 -0.93 -76.51
C PHE A 836 7.81 -0.73 -77.19
N PRO A 837 8.50 0.40 -76.92
CA PRO A 837 9.90 0.59 -77.30
C PRO A 837 10.79 -0.60 -76.89
N THR A 838 11.80 -0.94 -77.71
CA THR A 838 12.61 -2.17 -77.53
C THR A 838 13.40 -2.21 -76.23
N ASP A 839 13.78 -1.04 -75.72
CA ASP A 839 14.45 -0.78 -74.45
C ASP A 839 13.55 -0.98 -73.21
N MET A 840 12.23 -1.08 -73.41
CA MET A 840 11.28 -1.45 -72.35
C MET A 840 11.15 -2.96 -72.16
N ASN A 841 11.67 -3.80 -73.06
CA ASN A 841 11.57 -5.25 -72.94
C ASN A 841 12.19 -5.77 -71.64
N GLY A 842 11.42 -6.56 -70.88
CA GLY A 842 11.83 -7.10 -69.58
C GLY A 842 11.53 -6.18 -68.39
N LYS A 843 11.13 -4.92 -68.61
CA LYS A 843 10.68 -4.01 -67.54
C LYS A 843 9.21 -4.27 -67.18
N ALA A 844 8.80 -3.82 -65.99
CA ALA A 844 7.41 -3.86 -65.56
C ALA A 844 6.52 -3.01 -66.48
N ARG A 845 5.30 -3.48 -66.75
CA ARG A 845 4.35 -2.76 -67.58
C ARG A 845 3.45 -1.91 -66.69
N ALA A 846 3.67 -0.60 -66.65
CA ALA A 846 2.81 0.33 -65.92
C ALA A 846 1.34 0.25 -66.39
N VAL A 847 0.42 0.73 -65.55
CA VAL A 847 -1.01 0.78 -65.89
C VAL A 847 -1.25 1.59 -67.16
N GLN A 848 -2.16 1.11 -68.01
CA GLN A 848 -2.56 1.82 -69.21
C GLN A 848 -3.46 3.01 -68.86
N VAL A 849 -3.04 4.21 -69.27
CA VAL A 849 -3.87 5.42 -69.22
C VAL A 849 -4.35 5.76 -70.62
N ARG A 850 -5.65 5.99 -70.78
CA ARG A 850 -6.25 6.44 -72.04
C ARG A 850 -6.50 7.94 -71.99
N TYR A 851 -6.03 8.66 -73.00
CA TYR A 851 -6.41 10.05 -73.21
C TYR A 851 -7.33 10.16 -74.41
N ASN A 852 -8.56 10.62 -74.19
CA ASN A 852 -9.50 10.96 -75.24
C ASN A 852 -9.20 12.39 -75.69
N THR A 853 -8.82 12.52 -76.96
CA THR A 853 -8.35 13.78 -77.52
C THR A 853 -9.47 14.50 -78.26
N LYS A 854 -9.53 15.82 -78.11
CA LYS A 854 -10.48 16.70 -78.80
C LYS A 854 -9.76 17.89 -79.42
N TRP A 855 -10.32 18.44 -80.50
CA TRP A 855 -9.81 19.70 -81.02
C TRP A 855 -10.10 20.84 -80.04
N PRO A 856 -9.18 21.81 -79.85
CA PRO A 856 -9.48 23.03 -79.13
C PRO A 856 -10.68 23.75 -79.77
N GLU A 857 -11.60 24.29 -78.95
CA GLU A 857 -12.73 25.08 -79.45
C GLU A 857 -12.27 26.38 -80.14
N GLU A 858 -11.15 26.93 -79.67
CA GLU A 858 -10.51 28.09 -80.25
C GLU A 858 -9.21 27.69 -80.96
N VAL A 859 -9.24 27.64 -82.29
CA VAL A 859 -8.05 27.44 -83.14
C VAL A 859 -7.66 28.73 -83.86
N PRO A 860 -6.36 28.95 -84.13
CA PRO A 860 -5.92 30.00 -85.05
C PRO A 860 -6.53 29.80 -86.44
N VAL A 861 -7.05 30.88 -87.03
CA VAL A 861 -7.71 30.85 -88.35
C VAL A 861 -6.82 31.51 -89.39
N LEU A 862 -6.66 30.85 -90.52
CA LEU A 862 -5.99 31.36 -91.70
C LEU A 862 -7.05 31.67 -92.77
N LYS A 863 -7.11 32.91 -93.28
CA LYS A 863 -8.06 33.27 -94.34
C LYS A 863 -7.59 32.72 -95.69
N ALA A 864 -8.54 32.54 -96.61
CA ALA A 864 -8.22 32.13 -97.97
C ALA A 864 -7.19 33.09 -98.61
N GLY A 865 -6.05 32.53 -99.02
CA GLY A 865 -4.97 33.29 -99.66
C GLY A 865 -3.85 33.76 -98.74
N GLU A 866 -3.99 33.57 -97.44
CA GLU A 866 -2.93 33.83 -96.49
C GLU A 866 -1.85 32.72 -96.51
N THR A 867 -0.69 33.05 -95.98
CA THR A 867 0.46 32.17 -95.85
C THR A 867 1.08 32.39 -94.48
N VAL A 868 1.58 31.34 -93.84
CA VAL A 868 2.17 31.41 -92.49
C VAL A 868 3.63 31.93 -92.50
N THR A 869 4.08 32.54 -93.60
CA THR A 869 5.44 33.06 -93.77
C THR A 869 5.85 34.00 -92.64
N PHE A 870 4.94 34.87 -92.20
CA PHE A 870 5.13 35.80 -91.09
C PHE A 870 4.16 35.50 -89.95
N ALA A 871 4.51 35.90 -88.74
CA ALA A 871 3.74 35.57 -87.54
C ALA A 871 2.42 36.36 -87.56
N GLY A 872 1.33 35.68 -87.21
CA GLY A 872 -0.02 36.24 -87.31
C GLY A 872 -0.79 35.71 -88.52
N GLY A 873 -1.68 36.56 -89.01
CA GLY A 873 -2.65 36.32 -90.09
C GLY A 873 -3.57 37.54 -90.14
N GLU A 874 -4.20 37.83 -91.28
CA GLU A 874 -5.13 38.97 -91.36
C GLU A 874 -6.29 38.74 -90.39
N TYR A 875 -6.68 37.49 -90.14
CA TYR A 875 -7.69 37.18 -89.13
C TYR A 875 -7.30 37.65 -87.71
N ARG A 876 -6.04 37.44 -87.29
CA ARG A 876 -5.52 38.00 -86.04
C ARG A 876 -5.42 39.52 -86.09
N ALA A 877 -4.99 40.09 -87.22
CA ALA A 877 -4.88 41.53 -87.38
C ALA A 877 -6.24 42.24 -87.22
N ASP A 878 -7.31 41.60 -87.69
CA ASP A 878 -8.69 42.08 -87.53
C ASP A 878 -9.24 41.83 -86.10
N HIS A 879 -8.69 40.86 -85.37
CA HIS A 879 -9.15 40.43 -84.04
C HIS A 879 -8.01 40.37 -83.00
N PRO A 880 -7.26 41.47 -82.78
CA PRO A 880 -5.97 41.44 -82.07
C PRO A 880 -6.08 41.07 -80.58
N GLN A 881 -7.27 41.22 -79.98
CA GLN A 881 -7.51 40.94 -78.56
C GLN A 881 -8.22 39.61 -78.29
N THR A 882 -8.81 38.98 -79.31
CA THR A 882 -9.66 37.79 -79.12
C THR A 882 -9.14 36.55 -79.84
N ARG A 883 -8.08 36.65 -80.64
CA ARG A 883 -7.56 35.52 -81.42
C ARG A 883 -6.04 35.45 -81.38
N GLN A 884 -5.54 34.24 -81.13
CA GLN A 884 -4.12 33.92 -81.31
C GLN A 884 -3.80 33.81 -82.80
N GLY A 885 -2.57 34.17 -83.17
CA GLY A 885 -2.07 34.04 -84.55
C GLY A 885 -1.20 32.81 -84.73
N LEU A 886 -1.01 32.40 -85.97
CA LEU A 886 -0.09 31.32 -86.29
C LEU A 886 1.38 31.81 -86.17
N PRO A 887 2.32 30.95 -85.71
CA PRO A 887 3.73 31.30 -85.63
C PRO A 887 4.33 31.46 -87.02
N MET A 888 5.31 32.34 -87.22
CA MET A 888 5.99 32.45 -88.52
C MET A 888 6.76 31.17 -88.86
N VAL A 889 6.70 30.75 -90.13
CA VAL A 889 7.51 29.63 -90.66
C VAL A 889 8.78 30.06 -91.40
N LEU A 890 8.91 31.35 -91.75
CA LEU A 890 10.13 31.86 -92.38
C LEU A 890 11.30 31.79 -91.39
N GLY A 891 12.45 31.30 -91.84
CA GLY A 891 13.64 31.09 -91.00
C GLY A 891 13.65 29.76 -90.23
N TRP A 892 12.64 28.92 -90.37
CA TRP A 892 12.71 27.54 -89.87
C TRP A 892 13.84 26.78 -90.56
N ALA A 893 14.71 26.13 -89.78
CA ALA A 893 15.73 25.24 -90.33
C ALA A 893 15.12 24.00 -90.98
N ALA A 894 14.01 23.51 -90.43
CA ALA A 894 13.19 22.42 -90.96
C ALA A 894 11.76 22.53 -90.41
N GLY A 895 10.79 21.92 -91.10
CA GLY A 895 9.42 21.80 -90.64
C GLY A 895 8.83 20.45 -91.06
N GLN A 896 7.88 19.94 -90.27
CA GLN A 896 7.18 18.70 -90.54
C GLN A 896 5.69 18.89 -90.31
N VAL A 897 4.87 18.38 -91.22
CA VAL A 897 3.44 18.18 -90.98
C VAL A 897 3.30 16.85 -90.22
N ILE A 898 2.77 16.91 -89.00
CA ILE A 898 2.63 15.76 -88.09
C ILE A 898 1.20 15.19 -88.07
N PHE A 899 0.24 15.94 -88.63
CA PHE A 899 -1.15 15.56 -88.81
C PHE A 899 -1.78 16.35 -89.97
N ASP A 900 -2.64 15.71 -90.76
CA ASP A 900 -3.43 16.31 -91.85
C ASP A 900 -4.76 15.54 -92.00
N ASP A 901 -5.90 16.22 -92.06
CA ASP A 901 -7.22 15.55 -92.13
C ASP A 901 -7.44 14.78 -93.44
N LEU A 902 -6.78 15.13 -94.55
CA LEU A 902 -6.85 14.36 -95.80
C LEU A 902 -5.92 13.13 -95.78
N ASN A 903 -4.87 13.15 -94.95
CA ASN A 903 -4.00 12.00 -94.68
C ASN A 903 -3.88 11.74 -93.17
N PRO A 904 -4.96 11.33 -92.50
CA PRO A 904 -5.05 11.33 -91.05
C PRO A 904 -4.09 10.35 -90.38
N LYS A 905 -3.61 9.32 -91.09
CA LYS A 905 -2.59 8.37 -90.61
C LYS A 905 -1.15 8.80 -90.90
N MET A 906 -0.97 9.91 -91.61
CA MET A 906 0.33 10.37 -92.13
C MET A 906 1.06 9.28 -92.94
N GLU A 907 0.33 8.56 -93.79
CA GLU A 907 0.89 7.53 -94.67
C GLU A 907 1.85 8.18 -95.68
N LYS A 908 3.11 7.71 -95.73
CA LYS A 908 4.19 8.34 -96.52
C LYS A 908 3.85 8.53 -98.01
N GLY A 909 3.12 7.60 -98.62
CA GLY A 909 2.76 7.67 -100.05
C GLY A 909 1.67 8.70 -100.36
N LYS A 910 0.68 8.82 -99.48
CA LYS A 910 -0.44 9.76 -99.63
C LYS A 910 -0.05 11.20 -99.40
N VAL A 911 1.13 11.43 -98.82
CA VAL A 911 1.65 12.77 -98.63
C VAL A 911 1.60 13.52 -99.94
N PHE A 912 1.81 12.95 -101.14
CA PHE A 912 1.83 13.69 -102.41
C PHE A 912 0.45 14.11 -102.97
N ASP A 913 -0.59 13.34 -102.69
CA ASP A 913 -1.90 13.48 -103.37
C ASP A 913 -3.02 13.92 -102.42
N ASP A 914 -2.97 13.53 -101.14
CA ASP A 914 -4.00 13.79 -100.14
C ASP A 914 -3.43 14.71 -99.03
N TYR A 915 -3.59 16.02 -99.19
CA TYR A 915 -3.07 17.01 -98.24
C TYR A 915 -3.91 18.28 -98.18
N LEU A 916 -4.10 18.83 -96.97
CA LEU A 916 -4.61 20.18 -96.72
C LEU A 916 -3.49 21.19 -96.55
N VAL A 917 -2.34 20.77 -96.00
CA VAL A 917 -1.22 21.67 -95.68
C VAL A 917 0.07 21.19 -96.33
N ARG A 918 0.85 22.15 -96.85
CA ARG A 918 2.18 21.91 -97.44
C ARG A 918 3.21 22.89 -96.95
N LEU A 919 4.41 22.37 -96.78
CA LEU A 919 5.62 23.18 -96.73
C LEU A 919 6.18 23.29 -98.14
N VAL A 920 6.38 24.52 -98.60
CA VAL A 920 6.90 24.83 -99.94
C VAL A 920 8.06 25.81 -99.81
N GLN A 921 9.00 25.77 -100.75
CA GLN A 921 9.99 26.83 -100.89
C GLN A 921 9.29 28.10 -101.40
N THR A 922 9.18 29.10 -100.54
CA THR A 922 8.28 30.26 -100.70
C THR A 922 8.75 31.29 -101.74
N LEU A 923 10.01 31.22 -102.18
CA LEU A 923 10.58 32.10 -103.20
C LEU A 923 10.54 31.50 -104.61
N GLU A 924 10.16 30.24 -104.75
CA GLU A 924 10.04 29.58 -106.05
C GLU A 924 8.63 29.74 -106.63
N GLU A 925 8.58 29.99 -107.94
CA GLU A 925 7.34 29.92 -108.70
C GLU A 925 6.86 28.46 -108.82
N ARG A 926 5.59 28.21 -108.51
CA ARG A 926 4.95 26.90 -108.68
C ARG A 926 3.96 26.98 -109.83
N THR A 927 4.05 26.05 -110.78
CA THR A 927 3.17 26.02 -111.96
C THR A 927 2.61 24.63 -112.19
N VAL A 928 1.38 24.57 -112.67
CA VAL A 928 0.78 23.39 -113.29
C VAL A 928 0.47 23.68 -114.76
N ASP A 929 0.61 22.67 -115.61
CA ASP A 929 0.26 22.79 -117.02
C ASP A 929 -1.27 22.95 -117.13
N LEU A 930 -1.72 23.98 -117.85
CA LEU A 930 -3.12 24.26 -118.14
C LEU A 930 -3.21 24.86 -119.55
N PRO A 931 -3.53 24.04 -120.58
CA PRO A 931 -3.66 24.50 -121.95
C PRO A 931 -4.56 25.72 -122.08
N VAL A 932 -4.20 26.66 -122.96
CA VAL A 932 -5.01 27.87 -123.22
C VAL A 932 -6.42 27.50 -123.66
N ASP A 933 -6.56 26.41 -124.41
CA ASP A 933 -7.86 25.92 -124.90
C ASP A 933 -8.74 25.37 -123.77
N ASP A 934 -8.14 24.93 -122.66
CA ASP A 934 -8.86 24.47 -121.46
C ASP A 934 -9.24 25.63 -120.52
N MET A 935 -8.78 26.86 -120.82
CA MET A 935 -9.07 28.03 -120.02
C MET A 935 -10.49 28.57 -120.31
N PRO A 936 -11.38 28.69 -119.31
CA PRO A 936 -12.74 29.19 -119.52
C PRO A 936 -12.76 30.55 -120.22
N GLU A 937 -13.63 30.74 -121.22
CA GLU A 937 -13.72 31.98 -122.01
C GLU A 937 -13.88 33.23 -121.11
N GLU A 938 -14.62 33.11 -120.00
CA GLU A 938 -14.84 34.18 -119.02
C GLU A 938 -13.56 34.63 -118.28
N LEU A 939 -12.53 33.78 -118.25
CA LEU A 939 -11.25 34.04 -117.60
C LEU A 939 -10.14 34.40 -118.61
N GLN A 940 -10.48 34.57 -119.88
CA GLN A 940 -9.57 35.12 -120.88
C GLN A 940 -9.57 36.66 -120.82
N PRO A 941 -8.50 37.35 -121.25
CA PRO A 941 -8.38 38.81 -121.10
C PRO A 941 -9.53 39.61 -121.72
N ALA A 942 -10.15 39.10 -122.79
CA ALA A 942 -11.26 39.75 -123.49
C ALA A 942 -12.55 39.84 -122.65
N ALA A 943 -12.74 38.94 -121.68
CA ALA A 943 -13.92 38.91 -120.81
C ALA A 943 -13.83 39.90 -119.62
N GLY A 944 -12.70 40.58 -119.43
CA GLY A 944 -12.56 41.69 -118.48
C GLY A 944 -12.32 41.29 -117.02
N ARG A 945 -12.42 40.00 -116.66
CA ARG A 945 -12.20 39.46 -115.29
C ARG A 945 -10.72 39.24 -114.93
N VAL A 946 -9.82 39.46 -115.89
CA VAL A 946 -8.37 39.29 -115.76
C VAL A 946 -7.63 40.58 -116.11
N THR A 947 -6.48 40.82 -115.49
CA THR A 947 -5.52 41.88 -115.83
C THR A 947 -4.26 41.26 -116.42
N SER A 948 -3.85 41.67 -117.61
CA SER A 948 -2.58 41.24 -118.21
C SER A 948 -1.44 42.15 -117.76
N VAL A 949 -0.42 41.60 -117.10
CA VAL A 949 0.77 42.30 -116.62
C VAL A 949 1.99 41.49 -117.05
N GLY A 950 2.88 42.08 -117.87
CA GLY A 950 4.12 41.42 -118.30
C GLY A 950 3.92 40.12 -119.10
N GLY A 951 2.79 39.95 -119.79
CA GLY A 951 2.46 38.72 -120.53
C GLY A 951 1.70 37.67 -119.71
N ARG A 952 1.60 37.85 -118.39
CA ARG A 952 0.85 36.98 -117.47
C ARG A 952 -0.51 37.55 -117.13
N TRP A 953 -1.47 36.68 -116.87
CA TRP A 953 -2.88 36.97 -116.63
C TRP A 953 -3.20 36.82 -115.14
N TYR A 954 -3.54 37.92 -114.47
CA TYR A 954 -3.90 37.94 -113.04
C TYR A 954 -5.41 38.11 -112.86
N PHE A 955 -6.00 37.38 -111.92
CA PHE A 955 -7.46 37.31 -111.74
C PHE A 955 -7.97 38.41 -110.80
N LYS A 956 -8.85 39.29 -111.28
CA LYS A 956 -9.29 40.50 -110.55
C LYS A 956 -10.18 40.19 -109.35
N GLU A 957 -10.96 39.12 -109.43
CA GLU A 957 -11.98 38.76 -108.44
C GLU A 957 -11.45 37.85 -107.33
N LEU A 958 -10.18 37.44 -107.38
CA LEU A 958 -9.54 36.73 -106.27
C LEU A 958 -9.39 37.63 -105.05
N HIS A 959 -9.32 37.01 -103.87
CA HIS A 959 -9.01 37.69 -102.62
C HIS A 959 -7.74 38.54 -102.75
N THR A 960 -7.66 39.67 -102.03
CA THR A 960 -6.54 40.63 -102.15
C THR A 960 -5.17 39.97 -101.92
N GLY A 961 -5.09 38.94 -101.07
CA GLY A 961 -3.87 38.16 -100.87
C GLY A 961 -3.47 37.24 -102.03
N LEU A 962 -4.40 36.86 -102.92
CA LEU A 962 -4.17 35.94 -104.05
C LEU A 962 -4.09 36.64 -105.41
N LYS A 963 -4.80 37.77 -105.60
CA LYS A 963 -4.90 38.43 -106.91
C LYS A 963 -3.57 38.88 -107.51
N THR A 964 -2.54 39.08 -106.68
CA THR A 964 -1.17 39.41 -107.10
C THR A 964 -0.23 38.21 -107.16
N ARG A 965 -0.68 37.04 -106.66
CA ARG A 965 0.14 35.83 -106.50
C ARG A 965 -0.21 34.76 -107.52
N VAL A 966 -1.50 34.59 -107.82
CA VAL A 966 -2.01 33.62 -108.79
C VAL A 966 -2.08 34.26 -110.17
N PHE A 967 -1.44 33.64 -111.14
CA PHE A 967 -1.39 34.10 -112.51
C PHE A 967 -1.51 32.94 -113.49
N TYR A 968 -1.86 33.26 -114.72
CA TYR A 968 -1.81 32.34 -115.83
C TYR A 968 -0.81 32.86 -116.88
N ASP A 969 0.12 32.02 -117.32
CA ASP A 969 1.12 32.34 -118.33
C ASP A 969 0.76 31.62 -119.65
N PRO A 970 0.14 32.33 -120.61
CA PRO A 970 -0.26 31.75 -121.90
C PRO A 970 0.92 31.56 -122.86
N LEU A 971 2.10 32.13 -122.55
CA LEU A 971 3.26 32.17 -123.46
C LEU A 971 4.21 30.99 -123.24
N MET A 972 3.99 30.19 -122.19
CA MET A 972 4.77 29.01 -121.93
C MET A 972 4.45 27.92 -122.95
N ALA A 973 5.48 27.51 -123.68
CA ALA A 973 5.41 26.45 -124.67
C ALA A 973 6.39 25.33 -124.34
N ARG A 974 5.97 24.08 -124.53
CA ARG A 974 6.83 22.91 -124.41
C ARG A 974 6.91 22.23 -125.77
N LYS A 975 8.08 21.67 -126.06
CA LYS A 975 8.25 20.78 -127.20
C LYS A 975 7.68 19.41 -126.85
N ASP A 976 6.66 18.97 -127.58
CA ASP A 976 6.06 17.66 -127.43
C ASP A 976 7.16 16.58 -127.53
N PRO A 977 7.32 15.70 -126.51
CA PRO A 977 8.38 14.70 -126.48
C PRO A 977 8.30 13.66 -127.61
N GLU A 978 7.11 13.39 -128.13
CA GLU A 978 6.85 12.38 -129.16
C GLU A 978 6.85 12.98 -130.57
N THR A 979 6.30 14.18 -130.75
CA THR A 979 6.12 14.80 -132.09
C THR A 979 7.15 15.90 -132.40
N GLY A 980 7.80 16.47 -131.39
CA GLY A 980 8.76 17.56 -131.54
C GLY A 980 8.14 18.92 -131.90
N GLU A 981 6.80 19.02 -131.96
CA GLU A 981 6.09 20.28 -132.16
C GLU A 981 6.12 21.16 -130.90
N VAL A 982 6.15 22.48 -131.09
CA VAL A 982 6.05 23.45 -129.99
C VAL A 982 4.57 23.63 -129.69
N VAL A 983 4.09 22.99 -128.62
CA VAL A 983 2.70 23.10 -128.17
C VAL A 983 2.64 24.18 -127.09
N SER A 984 1.70 25.11 -127.24
CA SER A 984 1.38 26.06 -126.17
C SER A 984 0.76 25.27 -125.04
N ILE A 985 1.52 25.09 -123.95
CA ILE A 985 1.04 24.32 -122.82
C ILE A 985 0.20 25.18 -121.90
N GLY A 986 0.45 26.49 -121.84
CA GLY A 986 -0.15 27.38 -120.84
C GLY A 986 0.18 26.93 -119.42
N LYS A 987 0.41 27.86 -118.50
CA LYS A 987 0.71 27.50 -117.12
C LYS A 987 -0.12 28.30 -116.15
N LEU A 988 -0.87 27.62 -115.30
CA LEU A 988 -1.44 28.25 -114.11
C LEU A 988 -0.36 28.21 -113.02
N GLY A 989 0.03 29.38 -112.53
CA GLY A 989 1.10 29.53 -111.58
C GLY A 989 0.72 30.33 -110.35
N ILE A 990 1.51 30.15 -109.30
CA ILE A 990 1.47 30.95 -108.08
C ILE A 990 2.89 31.31 -107.66
N LEU A 991 3.08 32.58 -107.28
CA LEU A 991 4.36 33.13 -106.80
C LEU A 991 4.13 34.18 -105.69
N GLY A 992 5.21 34.64 -105.04
CA GLY A 992 5.11 35.78 -104.11
C GLY A 992 4.62 35.43 -102.70
N PHE A 993 4.92 34.23 -102.20
CA PHE A 993 4.53 33.77 -100.86
C PHE A 993 5.19 34.57 -99.71
N VAL A 994 6.23 35.36 -100.01
CA VAL A 994 6.93 36.25 -99.05
C VAL A 994 6.66 37.70 -99.42
N ASN A 995 5.56 38.28 -98.95
CA ASN A 995 5.17 39.68 -99.23
C ASN A 995 5.20 40.07 -100.73
N GLY A 996 4.87 39.13 -101.62
CA GLY A 996 4.90 39.37 -103.07
C GLY A 996 6.28 39.28 -103.72
N LYS A 997 7.32 38.92 -102.96
CA LYS A 997 8.71 38.81 -103.43
C LYS A 997 9.04 37.44 -104.02
N THR A 998 10.03 37.39 -104.91
CA THR A 998 10.54 36.19 -105.58
C THR A 998 12.07 36.13 -105.59
N LEU A 999 12.65 35.01 -106.02
CA LEU A 999 14.10 34.90 -106.26
C LEU A 999 14.57 35.96 -107.25
N GLY A 1000 15.53 36.79 -106.84
CA GLY A 1000 16.14 37.82 -107.69
C GLY A 1000 15.62 39.25 -107.50
N ASP A 1001 14.69 39.48 -106.57
CA ASP A 1001 14.31 40.85 -106.18
C ASP A 1001 15.47 41.56 -105.43
N ASP A 1002 15.81 42.76 -105.88
CA ASP A 1002 16.95 43.55 -105.35
C ASP A 1002 16.81 43.93 -103.86
N ASP A 1003 15.58 43.88 -103.33
CA ASP A 1003 15.23 44.19 -101.94
C ASP A 1003 14.96 42.94 -101.09
N LEU A 1004 15.25 41.74 -101.63
CA LEU A 1004 15.12 40.46 -100.92
C LEU A 1004 16.26 40.30 -99.90
N THR A 1005 16.17 41.02 -98.78
CA THR A 1005 17.16 40.91 -97.71
C THR A 1005 16.94 39.61 -96.92
N ALA A 1006 17.99 38.81 -96.76
CA ALA A 1006 18.01 37.76 -95.76
C ALA A 1006 17.99 38.43 -94.37
N SER A 1007 16.85 38.34 -93.68
CA SER A 1007 16.74 38.67 -92.25
C SER A 1007 16.52 37.40 -91.47
#